data_AF-L7LUD9-F1
#
_entry.id   AF-L7LUD9-F1
#
_cell.length_a   1.000
_cell.length_b   1.000
_cell.length_c   1.000
_cell.angle_alpha   90.00
_cell.angle_beta   90.00
_cell.angle_gamma   90.00
#
_symmetry.space_group_name_H-M   'P 1'
#
loop_
_entity.id
_entity.type
_entity.pdbx_description
1 polymer ?
#
loop_
_entity_poly.entity_id
_entity_poly.type
_entity_poly.pdbx_seq_one_letter_code
_entity_poly.pdbx_strand_id
1 'polypeptide(L)'
;MMMPPAMRAFVLLLLVFLSGAVGVAVAARRRGGGGKPPIVEEATRRKLNRQTHCQFGNLTYELEERWRPDLGPPFGVLYCVRCECTPVHRKKRVVARVRCENIKNDCPKPTCDDPVLLPERCCKTCPGEDYADLEEGLALRKLELDDEDRNSKEFSALLTGRGSYPTVATTVAAVGYLTYIKKDLHIGVYHNSPTPVTSILITNEEGYIVQEHEVANKNTLSADNSTQVCAVWNKIPKVYRRLLQKEKLHMALVTNGHPNGLVAGRIVQSTRLEPEVFSSLMVPEPGVKETLGGGGVAAISPSRTDIHVTVMFNGIFSPTDARDVVVKLSLLAGKPSEPTVVASSEITLPKIHVSLNTASVKLTLPPEQQPLLVAGKLSMRLTSPDGRRHIEGPVIVRPTCNIFQAVLTAETSNSGFAVLNVNHDGSISYQAYASGMNSAPMVVVLETDSPADNEVRTMAASYNPPFAYHWTNGTFTRGTSQVLEMLLTDDLTFKVLSEGQSELRGRVKQRLYSDAFLSEAPVLLMSEGNSSAAGQAWLSVDKACRLHYSVFVSGLEPSERHLLELLEITPAYNVMQSARSVQRVLQRISGDELEDTLDEPSAATLHRLSGGSSYLLVTSKSGKSKQVELRGHIRDIRIPDNCLPELAKSGVNGASGNTAVPGFSSDAGGGGENNEIYRIESNHKCYYDGEVFDDGAQWTARHEACVMCSCQRGRLVLVAPRERPLLKRRERKARKKGHKEKPEKKGEKRKVRKEREAVWYVTPSCALPFSAPMQ
;
A
#
# COMPACT_ATOMS: atom_id res chain seq x y z
N MET A 1 31.21 2.62 43.66
CA MET A 1 31.38 2.72 45.12
C MET A 1 31.62 4.19 45.45
N MET A 2 30.57 4.90 45.85
CA MET A 2 30.18 5.18 47.24
C MET A 2 30.77 6.51 47.75
N MET A 3 29.84 7.48 47.86
CA MET A 3 29.72 8.67 48.74
C MET A 3 30.79 8.89 49.83
N PRO A 4 31.05 10.17 50.21
CA PRO A 4 30.34 10.77 51.36
C PRO A 4 30.06 12.29 51.15
N PRO A 5 29.62 13.08 52.15
CA PRO A 5 28.21 13.50 52.26
C PRO A 5 28.01 15.02 52.43
N ALA A 6 26.76 15.41 52.23
CA ALA A 6 26.02 16.56 52.76
C ALA A 6 26.77 17.60 53.62
N MET A 7 26.61 18.89 53.31
CA MET A 7 25.42 19.65 53.71
C MET A 7 25.43 21.07 53.11
N ARG A 8 24.26 21.55 52.71
CA ARG A 8 23.89 22.93 52.32
C ARG A 8 24.20 23.35 50.87
N ALA A 9 23.26 23.10 49.97
CA ALA A 9 22.48 24.16 49.30
C ALA A 9 21.62 23.56 48.18
N PHE A 10 20.53 24.26 47.85
CA PHE A 10 19.66 24.08 46.68
C PHE A 10 18.85 22.78 46.62
N VAL A 11 17.55 22.90 46.91
CA VAL A 11 16.42 22.52 46.03
C VAL A 11 15.14 22.74 46.84
N LEU A 12 14.44 23.82 46.52
CA LEU A 12 13.02 23.99 46.84
C LEU A 12 12.32 24.24 45.50
N LEU A 13 12.15 23.14 44.78
CA LEU A 13 11.29 22.99 43.63
C LEU A 13 10.27 21.93 44.04
N LEU A 14 8.98 22.28 43.92
CA LEU A 14 7.78 21.46 44.18
C LEU A 14 7.48 21.30 45.68
N LEU A 15 6.32 21.72 46.20
CA LEU A 15 4.97 21.41 45.73
C LEU A 15 4.04 22.55 46.24
N VAL A 16 3.19 23.16 45.40
CA VAL A 16 1.76 22.81 45.22
C VAL A 16 0.79 23.71 46.00
N PHE A 17 0.06 24.50 45.19
CA PHE A 17 -1.39 24.79 45.23
C PHE A 17 -1.99 25.87 46.16
N LEU A 18 -2.97 26.55 45.52
CA LEU A 18 -4.05 27.43 46.02
C LEU A 18 -3.64 28.89 46.26
N SER A 19 -4.26 29.95 45.73
CA SER A 19 -5.58 30.20 45.11
C SER A 19 -5.53 31.61 44.49
N GLY A 20 -6.18 31.92 43.37
CA GLY A 20 -7.46 32.64 43.39
C GLY A 20 -7.38 33.93 42.54
N ALA A 21 -8.41 34.17 41.72
CA ALA A 21 -8.45 35.08 40.57
C ALA A 21 -8.88 36.54 40.88
N VAL A 22 -9.10 37.31 39.79
CA VAL A 22 -9.71 38.67 39.63
C VAL A 22 -8.63 39.75 39.43
N GLY A 23 -8.58 40.59 38.39
CA GLY A 23 -9.57 41.05 37.41
C GLY A 23 -9.60 42.59 37.43
N VAL A 24 -9.57 43.22 36.25
CA VAL A 24 -10.07 44.58 35.86
C VAL A 24 -9.04 45.39 35.05
N ALA A 25 -9.36 45.55 33.76
CA ALA A 25 -8.90 46.64 32.91
C ALA A 25 -10.12 47.49 32.55
N VAL A 26 -10.03 48.83 32.71
CA VAL A 26 -11.08 49.79 32.33
C VAL A 26 -10.65 50.57 31.09
N ALA A 27 -11.65 50.83 30.26
CA ALA A 27 -11.63 51.30 28.87
C ALA A 27 -11.45 52.81 28.68
N ALA A 28 -11.10 53.22 27.45
CA ALA A 28 -11.70 54.40 26.82
C ALA A 28 -11.74 54.33 25.27
N ARG A 29 -12.95 54.57 24.75
CA ARG A 29 -13.46 54.52 23.36
C ARG A 29 -12.91 55.58 22.41
N ARG A 30 -12.90 55.26 21.09
CA ARG A 30 -13.46 56.14 20.03
C ARG A 30 -14.24 55.34 18.95
N ARG A 31 -15.36 55.93 18.54
CA ARG A 31 -16.34 55.61 17.47
C ARG A 31 -15.65 55.61 16.09
N GLY A 32 -16.07 54.97 14.99
CA GLY A 32 -17.31 54.36 14.53
C GLY A 32 -17.39 54.63 13.01
N GLY A 33 -17.44 53.60 12.15
CA GLY A 33 -17.53 53.73 10.69
C GLY A 33 -17.69 52.36 10.02
N GLY A 34 -18.73 52.21 9.19
CA GLY A 34 -19.31 50.93 8.77
C GLY A 34 -18.36 49.97 8.04
N GLY A 35 -18.31 48.73 8.52
CA GLY A 35 -17.69 47.59 7.87
C GLY A 35 -18.68 46.45 7.79
N LYS A 36 -18.81 45.86 6.60
CA LYS A 36 -19.49 44.58 6.35
C LYS A 36 -19.04 43.56 7.41
N PRO A 37 -19.92 42.67 7.90
CA PRO A 37 -19.50 41.67 8.89
C PRO A 37 -18.31 40.88 8.31
N PRO A 38 -17.24 40.66 9.10
CA PRO A 38 -16.14 39.84 8.63
C PRO A 38 -16.72 38.45 8.42
N ILE A 39 -16.63 37.97 7.18
CA ILE A 39 -16.75 36.54 6.89
C ILE A 39 -15.61 35.92 7.69
N VAL A 40 -15.95 35.36 8.86
CA VAL A 40 -15.08 34.44 9.55
C VAL A 40 -14.82 33.33 8.56
N GLU A 41 -13.59 33.27 8.05
CA GLU A 41 -13.14 32.20 7.20
C GLU A 41 -13.22 30.93 8.03
N GLU A 42 -14.30 30.19 7.83
CA GLU A 42 -14.53 28.89 8.41
C GLU A 42 -13.40 27.97 7.90
N ALA A 43 -12.42 27.75 8.78
CA ALA A 43 -11.16 27.05 8.52
C ALA A 43 -11.33 25.52 8.33
N THR A 44 -12.46 25.12 7.75
CA THR A 44 -12.85 23.74 7.40
C THR A 44 -13.31 23.64 5.95
N ARG A 45 -12.99 24.62 5.10
CA ARG A 45 -12.91 24.33 3.66
C ARG A 45 -11.73 23.39 3.43
N ARG A 46 -12.07 22.11 3.20
CA ARG A 46 -11.25 21.06 2.55
C ARG A 46 -10.02 21.70 1.90
N LYS A 47 -8.80 21.39 2.38
CA LYS A 47 -7.56 21.74 1.65
C LYS A 47 -7.81 21.41 0.19
N LEU A 48 -8.02 22.45 -0.62
CA LEU A 48 -8.62 22.29 -1.95
C LEU A 48 -7.76 21.29 -2.70
N ASN A 49 -8.43 20.26 -3.21
CA ASN A 49 -7.86 19.16 -3.98
C ASN A 49 -6.81 19.72 -4.94
N ARG A 50 -5.56 19.25 -4.81
CA ARG A 50 -4.39 19.73 -5.56
C ARG A 50 -4.55 19.25 -7.02
N GLN A 51 -5.36 19.96 -7.82
CA GLN A 51 -5.62 19.58 -9.21
C GLN A 51 -4.37 19.80 -10.07
N THR A 52 -3.64 18.69 -10.30
CA THR A 52 -2.56 18.57 -11.28
C THR A 52 -3.07 18.23 -12.69
N HIS A 53 -4.39 18.20 -12.87
CA HIS A 53 -5.11 17.99 -14.12
C HIS A 53 -6.17 19.09 -14.27
N CYS A 54 -6.58 19.37 -15.50
CA CYS A 54 -7.70 20.26 -15.77
C CYS A 54 -9.01 19.47 -15.82
N GLN A 55 -10.09 20.03 -15.28
CA GLN A 55 -11.43 19.50 -15.46
C GLN A 55 -12.23 20.46 -16.34
N PHE A 56 -12.87 19.95 -17.39
CA PHE A 56 -13.75 20.73 -18.25
C PHE A 56 -14.98 19.88 -18.61
N GLY A 57 -16.15 20.30 -18.11
CA GLY A 57 -17.35 19.45 -18.12
C GLY A 57 -17.14 18.20 -17.25
N ASN A 58 -17.48 17.03 -17.78
CA ASN A 58 -17.29 15.73 -17.12
C ASN A 58 -15.97 15.03 -17.51
N LEU A 59 -15.12 15.71 -18.28
CA LEU A 59 -13.84 15.18 -18.76
C LEU A 59 -12.68 15.80 -17.99
N THR A 60 -11.65 15.00 -17.77
CA THR A 60 -10.38 15.40 -17.18
C THR A 60 -9.29 15.38 -18.25
N TYR A 61 -8.40 16.37 -18.20
CA TYR A 61 -7.35 16.60 -19.18
C TYR A 61 -6.00 16.76 -18.48
N GLU A 62 -4.95 16.11 -19.00
CA GLU A 62 -3.59 16.20 -18.49
C GLU A 62 -2.93 17.56 -18.83
N LEU A 63 -1.86 17.93 -18.11
CA LEU A 63 -1.05 19.11 -18.45
C LEU A 63 -0.49 19.01 -19.89
N GLU A 64 -0.55 20.12 -20.62
CA GLU A 64 -0.28 20.26 -22.07
C GLU A 64 -1.22 19.48 -23.00
N GLU A 65 -2.29 18.85 -22.47
CA GLU A 65 -3.31 18.26 -23.32
C GLU A 65 -4.13 19.35 -24.00
N ARG A 66 -4.42 19.13 -25.29
CA ARG A 66 -5.16 20.04 -26.15
C ARG A 66 -6.44 19.37 -26.63
N TRP A 67 -7.56 20.07 -26.51
CA TRP A 67 -8.86 19.57 -26.97
C TRP A 67 -9.71 20.68 -27.56
N ARG A 68 -10.80 20.28 -28.22
CA ARG A 68 -11.87 21.16 -28.66
C ARG A 68 -13.02 21.02 -27.65
N PRO A 69 -13.48 22.11 -27.02
CA PRO A 69 -14.48 22.00 -25.97
C PRO A 69 -15.84 21.61 -26.56
N ASP A 70 -16.48 20.64 -25.92
CA ASP A 70 -17.89 20.32 -26.13
C ASP A 70 -18.72 20.97 -25.03
N LEU A 71 -19.61 21.88 -25.41
CA LEU A 71 -20.49 22.57 -24.46
C LEU A 71 -21.83 21.84 -24.25
N GLY A 72 -21.99 20.67 -24.89
CA GLY A 72 -23.24 19.91 -24.88
C GLY A 72 -24.34 20.59 -25.69
N PRO A 73 -25.51 19.94 -25.82
CA PRO A 73 -26.65 20.50 -26.52
C PRO A 73 -27.12 21.83 -25.90
N PRO A 74 -27.42 22.88 -26.71
CA PRO A 74 -27.53 22.90 -28.17
C PRO A 74 -26.23 23.24 -28.94
N PHE A 75 -25.14 23.56 -28.25
CA PHE A 75 -23.95 24.13 -28.87
C PHE A 75 -22.96 23.10 -29.43
N GLY A 76 -22.87 21.92 -28.82
CA GLY A 76 -21.96 20.86 -29.23
C GLY A 76 -20.48 21.26 -29.20
N VAL A 77 -19.68 20.67 -30.08
CA VAL A 77 -18.22 20.86 -30.17
C VAL A 77 -17.87 22.17 -30.88
N LEU A 78 -17.11 23.04 -30.21
CA LEU A 78 -16.59 24.27 -30.80
C LEU A 78 -15.29 24.00 -31.58
N TYR A 79 -15.40 23.64 -32.86
CA TYR A 79 -14.25 23.25 -33.67
C TYR A 79 -13.17 24.33 -33.88
N CYS A 80 -13.54 25.61 -33.75
CA CYS A 80 -12.63 26.76 -33.84
C CYS A 80 -12.10 27.27 -32.51
N VAL A 81 -12.40 26.59 -31.40
CA VAL A 81 -11.82 26.89 -30.09
C VAL A 81 -10.86 25.76 -29.76
N ARG A 82 -9.62 26.13 -29.44
CA ARG A 82 -8.63 25.19 -28.92
C ARG A 82 -8.41 25.49 -27.45
N CYS A 83 -8.72 24.52 -26.60
CA CYS A 83 -8.38 24.56 -25.20
C CYS A 83 -7.09 23.77 -24.95
N GLU A 84 -6.28 24.26 -24.03
CA GLU A 84 -5.07 23.61 -23.55
C GLU A 84 -5.04 23.65 -22.02
N CYS A 85 -4.63 22.56 -21.40
CA CYS A 85 -4.41 22.53 -19.96
C CYS A 85 -2.99 23.03 -19.65
N THR A 86 -2.86 24.27 -19.24
CA THR A 86 -1.55 24.90 -19.01
C THR A 86 -1.11 24.79 -17.55
N PRO A 87 0.16 24.47 -17.27
CA PRO A 87 0.71 24.56 -15.91
C PRO A 87 0.90 26.03 -15.52
N VAL A 88 0.32 26.44 -14.39
CA VAL A 88 0.46 27.79 -13.82
C VAL A 88 1.14 27.71 -12.47
N HIS A 89 2.25 28.44 -12.31
CA HIS A 89 2.98 28.48 -11.05
C HIS A 89 2.32 29.44 -10.06
N ARG A 90 1.99 28.95 -8.85
CA ARG A 90 1.55 29.76 -7.71
C ARG A 90 2.33 29.35 -6.46
N LYS A 91 3.02 30.30 -5.82
CA LYS A 91 3.81 30.07 -4.59
C LYS A 91 4.77 28.87 -4.71
N LYS A 92 5.58 28.83 -5.78
CA LYS A 92 6.51 27.74 -6.15
C LYS A 92 5.88 26.38 -6.49
N ARG A 93 4.55 26.25 -6.52
CA ARG A 93 3.84 25.00 -6.85
C ARG A 93 3.17 25.10 -8.21
N VAL A 94 3.02 23.98 -8.91
CA VAL A 94 2.30 23.93 -10.20
C VAL A 94 0.81 23.63 -9.97
N VAL A 95 -0.05 24.41 -10.61
CA VAL A 95 -1.51 24.20 -10.62
C VAL A 95 -1.97 24.15 -12.08
N ALA A 96 -2.87 23.22 -12.41
CA ALA A 96 -3.43 23.12 -13.74
C ALA A 96 -4.46 24.23 -14.01
N ARG A 97 -4.42 24.85 -15.19
CA ARG A 97 -5.41 25.84 -15.63
C ARG A 97 -5.79 25.65 -17.09
N VAL A 98 -7.09 25.54 -17.35
CA VAL A 98 -7.65 25.55 -18.70
C VAL A 98 -7.44 26.93 -19.33
N ARG A 99 -6.82 26.96 -20.51
CA ARG A 99 -6.70 28.14 -21.38
C ARG A 99 -7.31 27.81 -22.73
N CYS A 100 -8.37 28.52 -23.10
CA CYS A 100 -9.02 28.36 -24.41
C CYS A 100 -8.80 29.61 -25.27
N GLU A 101 -8.46 29.40 -26.54
CA GLU A 101 -8.26 30.46 -27.52
C GLU A 101 -9.03 30.15 -28.81
N ASN A 102 -9.48 31.20 -29.49
CA ASN A 102 -10.15 31.07 -30.78
C ASN A 102 -9.10 31.06 -31.90
N ILE A 103 -8.99 29.93 -32.60
CA ILE A 103 -7.98 29.70 -33.63
C ILE A 103 -8.47 30.03 -35.05
N LYS A 104 -9.68 30.60 -35.19
CA LYS A 104 -10.26 30.92 -36.51
C LYS A 104 -9.39 31.85 -37.34
N ASN A 105 -8.64 32.75 -36.69
CA ASN A 105 -7.75 33.70 -37.36
C ASN A 105 -6.34 33.12 -37.60
N ASP A 106 -6.03 31.96 -37.03
CA ASP A 106 -4.73 31.30 -37.15
C ASP A 106 -4.72 30.26 -38.29
N CYS A 107 -5.83 30.14 -39.04
CA CYS A 107 -5.94 29.20 -40.14
C CYS A 107 -4.97 29.56 -41.28
N PRO A 108 -4.23 28.58 -41.82
CA PRO A 108 -3.38 28.81 -42.98
C PRO A 108 -4.23 29.26 -44.17
N LYS A 109 -3.68 30.18 -44.98
CA LYS A 109 -4.35 30.62 -46.21
C LYS A 109 -4.29 29.46 -47.22
N PRO A 110 -5.44 28.97 -47.72
CA PRO A 110 -5.47 27.90 -48.71
C PRO A 110 -4.79 28.34 -50.01
N THR A 111 -4.19 27.38 -50.72
CA THR A 111 -3.42 27.58 -51.96
C THR A 111 -4.26 27.43 -53.24
N CYS A 112 -5.51 27.00 -53.12
CA CYS A 112 -6.46 26.79 -54.22
C CYS A 112 -7.54 27.87 -54.27
N ASP A 113 -8.16 28.00 -55.44
CA ASP A 113 -9.21 28.99 -55.70
C ASP A 113 -10.53 28.66 -54.97
N ASP A 114 -10.87 27.38 -54.82
CA ASP A 114 -12.12 26.91 -54.18
C ASP A 114 -11.87 26.06 -52.91
N PRO A 115 -11.50 26.68 -51.77
CA PRO A 115 -11.26 25.97 -50.52
C PRO A 115 -12.57 25.61 -49.81
N VAL A 116 -12.70 24.34 -49.41
CA VAL A 116 -13.91 23.77 -48.78
C VAL A 116 -13.72 23.64 -47.27
N LEU A 117 -14.74 23.96 -46.47
CA LEU A 117 -14.76 23.66 -45.04
C LEU A 117 -15.37 22.28 -44.81
N LEU A 118 -14.55 21.32 -44.40
CA LEU A 118 -15.02 19.97 -44.08
C LEU A 118 -15.77 19.95 -42.73
N PRO A 119 -16.73 19.01 -42.54
CA PRO A 119 -17.36 18.77 -41.25
C PRO A 119 -16.32 18.56 -40.14
N GLU A 120 -16.63 19.02 -38.93
CA GLU A 120 -15.77 18.88 -37.74
C GLU A 120 -14.41 19.60 -37.80
N ARG A 121 -14.24 20.56 -38.71
CA ARG A 121 -13.00 21.35 -38.87
C ARG A 121 -13.23 22.85 -38.71
N CYS A 122 -12.16 23.56 -38.36
CA CYS A 122 -12.17 25.02 -38.27
C CYS A 122 -11.66 25.70 -39.55
N CYS A 123 -10.61 25.14 -40.16
CA CYS A 123 -9.94 25.74 -41.32
C CYS A 123 -10.41 25.11 -42.63
N LYS A 124 -10.47 25.91 -43.70
CA LYS A 124 -10.78 25.43 -45.05
C LYS A 124 -9.58 24.70 -45.65
N THR A 125 -9.82 23.66 -46.42
CA THR A 125 -8.80 22.83 -47.08
C THR A 125 -9.08 22.75 -48.58
N CYS A 126 -8.04 22.45 -49.37
CA CYS A 126 -8.18 22.29 -50.80
C CYS A 126 -8.73 20.89 -51.15
N PRO A 127 -9.59 20.77 -52.18
CA PRO A 127 -10.08 19.47 -52.62
C PRO A 127 -8.93 18.57 -53.09
N GLY A 128 -8.78 17.37 -52.51
CA GLY A 128 -7.77 16.37 -52.89
C GLY A 128 -6.54 16.26 -51.99
N GLU A 129 -6.44 17.05 -50.91
CA GLU A 129 -5.44 16.81 -49.86
C GLU A 129 -5.95 15.73 -48.89
N ASP A 130 -5.54 14.47 -49.13
CA ASP A 130 -5.81 13.36 -48.22
C ASP A 130 -4.98 13.49 -46.94
N TYR A 131 -5.63 13.88 -45.85
CA TYR A 131 -5.03 14.02 -44.52
C TYR A 131 -5.05 12.74 -43.68
N ALA A 132 -5.41 11.60 -44.27
CA ALA A 132 -5.45 10.29 -43.59
C ALA A 132 -4.08 9.92 -42.98
N ASP A 133 -2.98 10.32 -43.63
CA ASP A 133 -1.60 10.05 -43.19
C ASP A 133 -1.23 10.75 -41.87
N LEU A 134 -1.87 11.88 -41.53
CA LEU A 134 -1.58 12.63 -40.31
C LEU A 134 -2.25 11.99 -39.08
N GLU A 135 -3.44 11.42 -39.26
CA GLU A 135 -4.21 10.76 -38.20
C GLU A 135 -3.64 9.38 -37.89
N GLU A 136 -3.20 8.64 -38.92
CA GLU A 136 -2.47 7.38 -38.79
C GLU A 136 -1.08 7.58 -38.17
N GLY A 137 -0.35 8.63 -38.56
CA GLY A 137 0.93 9.00 -37.93
C GLY A 137 0.79 9.43 -36.46
N LEU A 138 -0.29 10.10 -36.08
CA LEU A 138 -0.59 10.44 -34.67
C LEU A 138 -1.05 9.21 -33.87
N ALA A 139 -1.80 8.29 -34.48
CA ALA A 139 -2.21 7.04 -33.87
C ALA A 139 -1.00 6.12 -33.62
N LEU A 140 -0.10 5.98 -34.60
CA LEU A 140 1.16 5.23 -34.45
C LEU A 140 2.05 5.83 -33.36
N ARG A 141 2.21 7.16 -33.33
CA ARG A 141 2.99 7.85 -32.30
C ARG A 141 2.36 7.76 -30.91
N LYS A 142 1.03 7.60 -30.83
CA LYS A 142 0.31 7.34 -29.57
C LYS A 142 0.53 5.91 -29.09
N LEU A 143 0.52 4.94 -30.01
CA LEU A 143 0.84 3.53 -29.71
C LEU A 143 2.29 3.38 -29.24
N GLU A 144 3.26 4.02 -29.91
CA GLU A 144 4.67 4.01 -29.48
C GLU A 144 4.88 4.61 -28.08
N LEU A 145 4.16 5.68 -27.74
CA LEU A 145 4.20 6.29 -26.41
C LEU A 145 3.56 5.40 -25.33
N ASP A 146 2.48 4.68 -25.67
CA ASP A 146 1.83 3.75 -24.75
C ASP A 146 2.69 2.49 -24.51
N ASP A 147 3.44 2.02 -25.51
CA ASP A 147 4.40 0.92 -25.34
C ASP A 147 5.62 1.33 -24.51
N GLU A 148 6.15 2.54 -24.72
CA GLU A 148 7.22 3.11 -23.89
C GLU A 148 6.82 3.27 -22.41
N ASP A 149 5.53 3.49 -22.12
CA ASP A 149 4.99 3.62 -20.76
C ASP A 149 4.79 2.26 -20.06
N ARG A 150 4.83 1.15 -20.80
CA ARG A 150 4.73 -0.20 -20.24
C ARG A 150 6.05 -0.75 -19.72
N ASN A 151 7.17 -0.34 -20.31
CA ASN A 151 8.48 -0.81 -19.88
C ASN A 151 8.90 -0.12 -18.57
N SER A 152 9.35 -0.93 -17.60
CA SER A 152 9.92 -0.41 -16.38
C SER A 152 11.25 0.32 -16.65
N LYS A 153 11.41 1.51 -16.08
CA LYS A 153 12.65 2.29 -16.15
C LYS A 153 13.13 2.60 -14.74
N GLU A 154 14.37 2.27 -14.44
CA GLU A 154 14.98 2.55 -13.13
C GLU A 154 15.73 3.87 -13.12
N PHE A 155 15.58 4.62 -12.04
CA PHE A 155 16.29 5.86 -11.77
C PHE A 155 16.90 5.82 -10.36
N SER A 156 17.91 6.64 -10.14
CA SER A 156 18.54 6.82 -8.85
C SER A 156 18.85 8.29 -8.60
N ALA A 157 18.87 8.71 -7.35
CA ALA A 157 19.21 10.08 -6.96
C ALA A 157 20.12 10.05 -5.72
N LEU A 158 21.35 10.53 -5.86
CA LEU A 158 22.23 10.77 -4.71
C LEU A 158 21.90 12.14 -4.11
N LEU A 159 21.34 12.15 -2.90
CA LEU A 159 20.93 13.35 -2.20
C LEU A 159 22.00 13.77 -1.20
N THR A 160 22.56 14.95 -1.39
CA THR A 160 23.65 15.47 -0.57
C THR A 160 23.40 16.93 -0.22
N GLY A 161 24.11 17.46 0.79
CA GLY A 161 24.02 18.86 1.16
C GLY A 161 24.48 19.81 0.04
N ARG A 162 25.44 19.38 -0.79
CA ARG A 162 25.92 20.11 -1.97
C ARG A 162 24.92 20.12 -3.13
N GLY A 163 24.01 19.15 -3.18
CA GLY A 163 22.93 19.14 -4.16
C GLY A 163 21.74 20.01 -3.78
N SER A 164 21.68 20.52 -2.54
CA SER A 164 20.67 21.49 -2.11
C SER A 164 21.04 22.91 -2.54
N TYR A 165 20.02 23.75 -2.80
CA TYR A 165 20.20 25.16 -3.11
C TYR A 165 19.42 26.05 -2.12
N PRO A 166 20.11 26.85 -1.28
CA PRO A 166 21.57 26.94 -1.14
C PRO A 166 22.19 25.66 -0.54
N THR A 167 23.50 25.47 -0.72
CA THR A 167 24.22 24.28 -0.23
C THR A 167 24.18 24.21 1.29
N VAL A 168 23.92 23.02 1.83
CA VAL A 168 23.83 22.77 3.28
C VAL A 168 25.08 22.02 3.76
N ALA A 169 25.78 22.57 4.75
CA ALA A 169 26.89 21.88 5.40
C ALA A 169 26.34 20.82 6.37
N THR A 170 26.37 19.56 5.97
CA THR A 170 25.82 18.43 6.74
C THR A 170 26.60 17.15 6.47
N THR A 171 26.58 16.21 7.42
CA THR A 171 27.03 14.83 7.21
C THR A 171 25.88 13.92 6.75
N VAL A 172 24.68 14.49 6.58
CA VAL A 172 23.52 13.76 6.07
C VAL A 172 23.66 13.56 4.57
N ALA A 173 23.41 12.32 4.15
CA ALA A 173 23.23 11.93 2.77
C ALA A 173 22.00 11.01 2.68
N ALA A 174 21.47 10.87 1.47
CA ALA A 174 20.45 9.89 1.19
C ALA A 174 20.56 9.40 -0.25
N VAL A 175 19.97 8.25 -0.51
CA VAL A 175 19.80 7.71 -1.85
C VAL A 175 18.32 7.49 -2.12
N GLY A 176 17.84 8.01 -3.24
CA GLY A 176 16.53 7.68 -3.78
C GLY A 176 16.66 6.61 -4.86
N TYR A 177 15.92 5.51 -4.70
CA TYR A 177 15.68 4.50 -5.72
C TYR A 177 14.28 4.76 -6.29
N LEU A 178 14.19 4.89 -7.62
CA LEU A 178 12.90 5.16 -8.25
C LEU A 178 12.66 4.19 -9.40
N THR A 179 11.44 3.67 -9.49
CA THR A 179 11.00 2.79 -10.58
C THR A 179 9.80 3.43 -11.25
N TYR A 180 9.95 3.75 -12.54
CA TYR A 180 8.86 4.24 -13.39
C TYR A 180 8.24 3.06 -14.14
N ILE A 181 6.94 2.84 -13.98
CA ILE A 181 6.18 1.80 -14.67
C ILE A 181 4.71 2.21 -14.77
N LYS A 182 4.03 1.95 -15.90
CA LYS A 182 2.60 2.24 -16.09
C LYS A 182 2.19 3.69 -15.76
N LYS A 183 3.07 4.67 -16.00
CA LYS A 183 2.91 6.11 -15.67
C LYS A 183 3.02 6.46 -14.18
N ASP A 184 3.36 5.51 -13.33
CA ASP A 184 3.58 5.71 -11.90
C ASP A 184 5.07 5.70 -11.59
N LEU A 185 5.48 6.50 -10.60
CA LEU A 185 6.87 6.53 -10.11
C LEU A 185 6.87 6.12 -8.65
N HIS A 186 7.33 4.90 -8.42
CA HIS A 186 7.52 4.33 -7.08
C HIS A 186 8.88 4.79 -6.56
N ILE A 187 8.91 5.29 -5.32
CA ILE A 187 10.07 5.95 -4.74
C ILE A 187 10.37 5.31 -3.38
N GLY A 188 11.60 4.81 -3.23
CA GLY A 188 12.16 4.42 -1.95
C GLY A 188 13.40 5.27 -1.65
N VAL A 189 13.44 5.90 -0.49
CA VAL A 189 14.58 6.72 -0.05
C VAL A 189 15.20 6.11 1.19
N TYR A 190 16.51 5.94 1.19
CA TYR A 190 17.30 5.54 2.35
C TYR A 190 18.22 6.68 2.78
N HIS A 191 18.24 7.01 4.07
CA HIS A 191 18.96 8.17 4.61
C HIS A 191 19.58 7.91 5.98
N ASN A 192 20.61 8.69 6.33
CA ASN A 192 21.20 8.71 7.67
C ASN A 192 20.76 9.92 8.52
N SER A 193 19.72 10.65 8.11
CA SER A 193 19.23 11.84 8.84
C SER A 193 18.87 11.50 10.29
N PRO A 194 19.42 12.21 11.29
CA PRO A 194 19.04 12.04 12.70
C PRO A 194 17.71 12.74 13.02
N THR A 195 17.29 13.70 12.19
CA THR A 195 16.00 14.38 12.32
C THR A 195 14.94 13.67 11.48
N PRO A 196 13.69 13.52 11.98
CA PRO A 196 12.60 12.94 11.20
C PRO A 196 12.38 13.67 9.88
N VAL A 197 12.27 12.89 8.80
CA VAL A 197 11.86 13.38 7.49
C VAL A 197 10.35 13.61 7.49
N THR A 198 9.94 14.75 6.97
CA THR A 198 8.54 15.20 6.94
C THR A 198 7.92 15.08 5.56
N SER A 199 8.70 15.30 4.50
CA SER A 199 8.25 15.16 3.12
C SER A 199 9.40 14.92 2.14
N ILE A 200 9.06 14.37 0.99
CA ILE A 200 9.89 14.31 -0.21
C ILE A 200 9.39 15.38 -1.18
N LEU A 201 10.29 16.20 -1.71
CA LEU A 201 10.00 17.17 -2.77
C LEU A 201 10.63 16.72 -4.07
N ILE A 202 9.86 16.79 -5.16
CA ILE A 202 10.35 16.70 -6.52
C ILE A 202 10.23 18.08 -7.16
N THR A 203 11.33 18.55 -7.72
CA THR A 203 11.45 19.87 -8.33
C THR A 203 12.00 19.78 -9.75
N ASN A 204 11.76 20.80 -10.56
CA ASN A 204 12.40 20.94 -11.87
C ASN A 204 13.77 21.66 -11.75
N GLU A 205 14.47 21.88 -12.86
CA GLU A 205 15.78 22.57 -12.88
C GLU A 205 15.71 24.01 -12.34
N GLU A 206 14.56 24.69 -12.46
CA GLU A 206 14.37 26.05 -11.93
C GLU A 206 14.00 26.08 -10.43
N GLY A 207 13.85 24.91 -9.78
CA GLY A 207 13.50 24.80 -8.37
C GLY A 207 12.01 24.96 -8.05
N TYR A 208 11.13 24.89 -9.05
CA TYR A 208 9.68 24.81 -8.82
C TYR A 208 9.30 23.42 -8.34
N ILE A 209 8.43 23.37 -7.32
CA ILE A 209 7.90 22.14 -6.76
C ILE A 209 6.86 21.57 -7.72
N VAL A 210 7.19 20.41 -8.26
CA VAL A 210 6.35 19.63 -9.15
C VAL A 210 5.47 18.67 -8.35
N GLN A 211 6.05 18.00 -7.35
CA GLN A 211 5.36 17.07 -6.47
C GLN A 211 5.90 17.18 -5.05
N GLU A 212 4.99 17.10 -4.07
CA GLU A 212 5.31 17.06 -2.63
C GLU A 212 4.58 15.86 -2.03
N HIS A 213 5.33 14.89 -1.51
CA HIS A 213 4.80 13.73 -0.82
C HIS A 213 5.07 13.88 0.68
N GLU A 214 4.00 13.95 1.48
CA GLU A 214 4.10 13.97 2.94
C GLU A 214 4.34 12.55 3.45
N VAL A 215 5.35 12.34 4.29
CA VAL A 215 5.65 11.01 4.82
C VAL A 215 4.49 10.54 5.70
N ALA A 216 3.86 9.42 5.34
CA ALA A 216 2.81 8.82 6.14
C ALA A 216 3.36 8.37 7.51
N ASN A 217 2.53 8.49 8.56
CA ASN A 217 2.92 7.98 9.87
C ASN A 217 3.14 6.46 9.77
N LYS A 218 4.29 6.01 10.32
CA LYS A 218 4.87 4.65 10.23
C LYS A 218 3.86 3.51 10.06
N ASN A 219 4.10 2.65 9.06
CA ASN A 219 3.53 1.31 9.00
C ASN A 219 4.04 0.44 10.15
N THR A 220 3.16 -0.36 10.75
CA THR A 220 3.47 -1.33 11.80
C THR A 220 4.23 -2.56 11.28
N LEU A 221 4.23 -2.80 9.97
CA LEU A 221 4.94 -3.92 9.32
C LEU A 221 6.44 -3.67 9.10
N SER A 222 6.89 -2.42 9.18
CA SER A 222 8.30 -2.05 9.11
C SER A 222 8.82 -1.77 10.52
N ALA A 223 9.13 -2.83 11.26
CA ALA A 223 9.85 -2.70 12.52
C ALA A 223 11.15 -1.89 12.28
N ASP A 224 11.35 -0.82 13.05
CA ASP A 224 12.58 -0.03 13.22
C ASP A 224 13.10 0.95 12.13
N ASN A 225 12.47 1.11 10.96
CA ASN A 225 13.10 1.93 9.91
C ASN A 225 12.82 3.46 10.01
N SER A 226 13.49 4.15 10.94
CA SER A 226 13.56 5.63 10.93
C SER A 226 14.36 6.19 9.74
N THR A 227 15.09 5.33 9.03
CA THR A 227 16.05 5.66 7.97
C THR A 227 15.52 5.45 6.56
N GLN A 228 14.28 4.98 6.41
CA GLN A 228 13.66 4.67 5.12
C GLN A 228 12.35 5.43 4.94
N VAL A 229 12.14 5.98 3.75
CA VAL A 229 10.92 6.72 3.38
C VAL A 229 10.41 6.19 2.05
N CYS A 230 9.12 5.90 1.98
CA CYS A 230 8.46 5.33 0.81
C CYS A 230 7.42 6.31 0.29
N ALA A 231 7.28 6.40 -1.03
CA ALA A 231 6.31 7.26 -1.68
C ALA A 231 5.95 6.74 -3.07
N VAL A 232 4.77 7.10 -3.56
CA VAL A 232 4.39 6.89 -4.96
C VAL A 232 3.86 8.19 -5.55
N TRP A 233 4.23 8.45 -6.81
CA TRP A 233 3.61 9.50 -7.62
C TRP A 233 2.82 8.85 -8.76
N ASN A 234 1.50 8.74 -8.53
CA ASN A 234 0.58 8.11 -9.48
C ASN A 234 0.27 9.05 -10.65
N LYS A 235 0.04 8.48 -11.84
CA LYS A 235 -0.46 9.15 -13.05
C LYS A 235 0.37 10.40 -13.39
N ILE A 236 1.67 10.24 -13.60
CA ILE A 236 2.58 11.36 -13.86
C ILE A 236 2.20 12.07 -15.17
N PRO A 237 1.93 13.38 -15.13
CA PRO A 237 1.63 14.16 -16.33
C PRO A 237 2.73 14.06 -17.39
N LYS A 238 2.34 14.02 -18.67
CA LYS A 238 3.25 13.88 -19.82
C LYS A 238 4.46 14.82 -19.80
N VAL A 239 4.26 16.08 -19.37
CA VAL A 239 5.33 17.09 -19.26
C VAL A 239 6.46 16.62 -18.36
N TYR A 240 6.11 16.10 -17.18
CA TYR A 240 7.09 15.68 -16.17
C TYR A 240 7.71 14.34 -16.51
N ARG A 241 6.99 13.46 -17.22
CA ARG A 241 7.60 12.24 -17.80
C ARG A 241 8.74 12.58 -18.75
N ARG A 242 8.56 13.59 -19.62
CA ARG A 242 9.64 14.08 -20.50
C ARG A 242 10.80 14.69 -19.71
N LEU A 243 10.53 15.41 -18.61
CA LEU A 243 11.59 15.95 -17.76
C LEU A 243 12.35 14.82 -17.04
N LEU A 244 11.65 13.80 -16.53
CA LEU A 244 12.25 12.62 -15.91
C LEU A 244 13.18 11.89 -16.89
N GLN A 245 12.72 11.62 -18.11
CA GLN A 245 13.51 10.98 -19.17
C GLN A 245 14.73 11.80 -19.59
N LYS A 246 14.66 13.14 -19.51
CA LYS A 246 15.79 14.05 -19.78
C LYS A 246 16.63 14.32 -18.53
N GLU A 247 16.36 13.63 -17.43
CA GLU A 247 17.03 13.81 -16.13
C GLU A 247 16.95 15.26 -15.61
N LYS A 248 15.86 15.98 -15.88
CA LYS A 248 15.67 17.40 -15.51
C LYS A 248 14.91 17.59 -14.20
N LEU A 249 14.69 16.51 -13.45
CA LEU A 249 14.03 16.54 -12.16
C LEU A 249 15.05 16.34 -11.04
N HIS A 250 14.80 17.00 -9.92
CA HIS A 250 15.58 16.88 -8.69
C HIS A 250 14.68 16.41 -7.57
N MET A 251 15.24 15.63 -6.66
CA MET A 251 14.59 15.17 -5.43
C MET A 251 15.25 15.83 -4.23
N ALA A 252 14.47 16.14 -3.19
CA ALA A 252 14.97 16.68 -1.93
C ALA A 252 14.24 16.06 -0.72
N LEU A 253 14.98 15.84 0.37
CA LEU A 253 14.43 15.42 1.66
C LEU A 253 14.21 16.61 2.58
N VAL A 254 13.00 16.76 3.10
CA VAL A 254 12.59 17.89 3.94
C VAL A 254 12.48 17.46 5.40
N THR A 255 13.04 18.26 6.29
CA THR A 255 12.93 18.09 7.75
C THR A 255 12.41 19.38 8.38
N ASN A 256 11.95 19.33 9.63
CA ASN A 256 11.42 20.51 10.34
C ASN A 256 12.39 21.71 10.35
N GLY A 257 13.71 21.47 10.37
CA GLY A 257 14.73 22.51 10.34
C GLY A 257 15.08 23.02 8.92
N HIS A 258 14.71 22.28 7.88
CA HIS A 258 15.08 22.55 6.49
C HIS A 258 13.87 22.40 5.56
N PRO A 259 12.93 23.36 5.56
CA PRO A 259 11.68 23.28 4.80
C PRO A 259 11.88 23.30 3.27
N ASN A 260 13.03 23.78 2.80
CA ASN A 260 13.40 23.78 1.38
C ASN A 260 14.23 22.54 0.96
N GLY A 261 14.49 21.61 1.89
CA GLY A 261 15.32 20.43 1.67
C GLY A 261 16.65 20.48 2.41
N LEU A 262 16.89 19.48 3.27
CA LEU A 262 18.17 19.26 3.97
C LEU A 262 19.24 18.73 3.02
N VAL A 263 18.86 17.78 2.17
CA VAL A 263 19.70 17.19 1.11
C VAL A 263 18.88 17.09 -0.16
N ALA A 264 19.54 17.28 -1.30
CA ALA A 264 18.90 17.16 -2.61
C ALA A 264 19.87 16.62 -3.66
N GLY A 265 19.32 16.19 -4.80
CA GLY A 265 20.08 15.59 -5.88
C GLY A 265 19.28 15.44 -7.16
N ARG A 266 19.97 15.33 -8.28
CA ARG A 266 19.39 15.09 -9.60
C ARG A 266 18.92 13.65 -9.71
N ILE A 267 17.74 13.44 -10.31
CA ILE A 267 17.24 12.11 -10.65
C ILE A 267 17.87 11.71 -11.99
N VAL A 268 18.68 10.65 -11.97
CA VAL A 268 19.41 10.15 -13.14
C VAL A 268 18.98 8.72 -13.47
N GLN A 269 19.02 8.35 -14.74
CA GLN A 269 18.66 7.00 -15.16
C GLN A 269 19.73 6.00 -14.69
N SER A 270 19.28 4.86 -14.16
CA SER A 270 20.19 3.79 -13.75
C SER A 270 20.61 2.97 -14.97
N THR A 271 21.91 2.89 -15.24
CA THR A 271 22.48 2.11 -16.36
C THR A 271 23.17 0.82 -15.89
N ARG A 272 22.71 0.24 -14.78
CA ARG A 272 23.32 -0.96 -14.19
C ARG A 272 22.98 -2.20 -15.02
N LEU A 273 23.98 -3.07 -15.23
CA LEU A 273 23.82 -4.35 -15.93
C LEU A 273 23.49 -5.51 -14.98
N GLU A 274 23.92 -5.42 -13.72
CA GLU A 274 23.75 -6.46 -12.70
C GLU A 274 22.81 -5.98 -11.58
N PRO A 275 22.06 -6.89 -10.93
CA PRO A 275 21.16 -6.54 -9.84
C PRO A 275 21.93 -6.09 -8.60
N GLU A 276 21.54 -4.96 -8.01
CA GLU A 276 22.10 -4.48 -6.75
C GLU A 276 21.51 -5.29 -5.59
N VAL A 277 22.34 -6.11 -4.93
CA VAL A 277 21.93 -6.92 -3.77
C VAL A 277 22.30 -6.23 -2.46
N PHE A 278 23.47 -5.58 -2.44
CA PHE A 278 23.94 -4.81 -1.29
C PHE A 278 24.15 -3.35 -1.66
N SER A 279 24.00 -2.47 -0.68
CA SER A 279 24.17 -1.03 -0.81
C SER A 279 25.03 -0.49 0.33
N SER A 280 25.75 0.59 0.07
CA SER A 280 26.47 1.33 1.10
C SER A 280 26.29 2.84 0.92
N LEU A 281 25.56 3.47 1.84
CA LEU A 281 25.43 4.93 1.90
C LEU A 281 26.65 5.51 2.61
N MET A 282 27.57 6.06 1.83
CA MET A 282 28.83 6.62 2.29
C MET A 282 28.67 8.11 2.63
N VAL A 283 29.09 8.49 3.84
CA VAL A 283 28.92 9.83 4.38
C VAL A 283 30.27 10.44 4.77
N PRO A 284 30.39 11.77 4.81
CA PRO A 284 31.61 12.45 5.24
C PRO A 284 31.99 12.13 6.68
N GLU A 285 33.30 12.07 6.95
CA GLU A 285 33.81 11.99 8.32
C GLU A 285 33.40 13.22 9.15
N PRO A 286 32.83 13.03 10.36
CA PRO A 286 32.47 14.13 11.23
C PRO A 286 33.66 15.04 11.57
N GLY A 287 33.50 16.35 11.37
CA GLY A 287 34.53 17.36 11.70
C GLY A 287 35.44 17.76 10.54
N VAL A 288 35.47 17.00 9.44
CA VAL A 288 36.24 17.35 8.24
C VAL A 288 35.45 18.33 7.37
N LYS A 289 35.71 19.63 7.53
CA LYS A 289 34.94 20.71 6.85
C LYS A 289 34.94 20.62 5.33
N GLU A 290 36.02 20.13 4.74
CA GLU A 290 36.20 20.07 3.28
C GLU A 290 35.26 19.06 2.59
N THR A 291 34.82 18.03 3.31
CA THR A 291 33.92 16.98 2.79
C THR A 291 32.47 17.21 3.18
N LEU A 292 32.18 18.18 4.07
CA LEU A 292 30.81 18.48 4.49
C LEU A 292 29.90 18.81 3.30
N GLY A 293 28.67 18.32 3.40
CA GLY A 293 27.66 18.36 2.35
C GLY A 293 27.93 17.39 1.19
N GLY A 294 29.05 16.66 1.18
CA GLY A 294 29.33 15.58 0.26
C GLY A 294 28.69 14.26 0.67
N GLY A 295 28.85 13.24 -0.17
CA GLY A 295 28.38 11.89 0.13
C GLY A 295 28.48 10.98 -1.10
N GLY A 296 28.11 9.72 -0.91
CA GLY A 296 28.05 8.76 -2.00
C GLY A 296 27.22 7.53 -1.67
N VAL A 297 26.93 6.74 -2.68
CA VAL A 297 26.29 5.43 -2.54
C VAL A 297 27.04 4.42 -3.41
N ALA A 298 27.29 3.24 -2.87
CA ALA A 298 27.85 2.12 -3.59
C ALA A 298 26.78 1.04 -3.79
N ALA A 299 26.42 0.78 -5.04
CA ALA A 299 25.61 -0.37 -5.44
C ALA A 299 26.53 -1.58 -5.66
N ILE A 300 26.26 -2.69 -4.98
CA ILE A 300 27.15 -3.85 -4.92
C ILE A 300 26.38 -5.09 -5.41
N SER A 301 26.93 -5.71 -6.45
CA SER A 301 26.45 -6.96 -7.05
C SER A 301 27.45 -8.08 -6.76
N PRO A 302 27.08 -9.09 -5.95
CA PRO A 302 27.98 -10.19 -5.61
C PRO A 302 28.14 -11.15 -6.80
N SER A 303 29.35 -11.68 -6.96
CA SER A 303 29.65 -12.79 -7.87
C SER A 303 30.33 -13.93 -7.09
N ARG A 304 30.86 -14.96 -7.76
CA ARG A 304 31.47 -16.13 -7.09
C ARG A 304 32.77 -15.81 -6.35
N THR A 305 33.63 -14.99 -6.93
CA THR A 305 34.98 -14.69 -6.38
C THR A 305 35.25 -13.20 -6.25
N ASP A 306 34.32 -12.38 -6.72
CA ASP A 306 34.47 -10.95 -6.85
C ASP A 306 33.12 -10.27 -6.59
N ILE A 307 33.15 -8.96 -6.44
CA ILE A 307 31.97 -8.09 -6.39
C ILE A 307 32.11 -6.98 -7.42
N HIS A 308 31.01 -6.68 -8.09
CA HIS A 308 30.89 -5.53 -8.98
C HIS A 308 30.32 -4.37 -8.18
N VAL A 309 31.03 -3.24 -8.16
CA VAL A 309 30.64 -2.07 -7.39
C VAL A 309 30.48 -0.87 -8.32
N THR A 310 29.31 -0.26 -8.30
CA THR A 310 29.04 1.02 -8.96
C THR A 310 28.83 2.09 -7.90
N VAL A 311 29.70 3.11 -7.89
CA VAL A 311 29.66 4.20 -6.93
C VAL A 311 29.16 5.48 -7.57
N MET A 312 28.20 6.13 -6.94
CA MET A 312 27.75 7.49 -7.23
C MET A 312 28.19 8.38 -6.08
N PHE A 313 28.92 9.46 -6.34
CA PHE A 313 29.46 10.28 -5.25
C PHE A 313 29.79 11.71 -5.66
N ASN A 314 29.90 12.58 -4.64
CA ASN A 314 30.45 13.91 -4.76
C ASN A 314 31.15 14.32 -3.45
N GLY A 315 31.83 15.46 -3.47
CA GLY A 315 32.27 16.10 -2.23
C GLY A 315 33.62 15.70 -1.65
N ILE A 316 34.38 14.80 -2.30
CA ILE A 316 35.74 14.43 -1.88
C ILE A 316 36.87 15.18 -2.61
N PHE A 317 36.52 16.03 -3.58
CA PHE A 317 37.46 16.73 -4.46
C PHE A 317 37.85 18.12 -3.95
N SER A 318 39.06 18.53 -4.28
CA SER A 318 39.61 19.85 -3.99
C SER A 318 39.27 20.81 -5.12
N PRO A 319 39.34 22.13 -4.91
CA PRO A 319 39.18 23.09 -6.01
C PRO A 319 40.24 22.94 -7.12
N THR A 320 41.38 22.31 -6.84
CA THR A 320 42.44 22.05 -7.84
C THR A 320 42.24 20.75 -8.61
N ASP A 321 41.35 19.87 -8.14
CA ASP A 321 41.07 18.59 -8.79
C ASP A 321 40.16 18.82 -10.00
N ALA A 322 40.62 18.48 -11.21
CA ALA A 322 39.87 18.74 -12.44
C ALA A 322 39.80 17.57 -13.42
N ARG A 323 40.96 16.98 -13.76
CA ARG A 323 41.09 15.90 -14.76
C ARG A 323 42.04 14.80 -14.26
N ASP A 324 41.82 13.59 -14.77
CA ASP A 324 42.64 12.40 -14.53
C ASP A 324 42.89 12.15 -13.03
N VAL A 325 41.83 12.31 -12.23
CA VAL A 325 41.92 12.25 -10.77
C VAL A 325 41.73 10.81 -10.30
N VAL A 326 42.71 10.28 -9.59
CA VAL A 326 42.71 8.91 -9.09
C VAL A 326 42.14 8.86 -7.67
N VAL A 327 40.99 8.20 -7.52
CA VAL A 327 40.36 7.95 -6.22
C VAL A 327 40.50 6.48 -5.84
N LYS A 328 40.60 6.18 -4.54
CA LYS A 328 40.76 4.80 -4.05
C LYS A 328 39.48 4.32 -3.39
N LEU A 329 38.90 3.24 -3.92
CA LEU A 329 37.76 2.53 -3.31
C LEU A 329 38.29 1.36 -2.49
N SER A 330 37.89 1.26 -1.22
CA SER A 330 38.32 0.21 -0.30
C SER A 330 37.14 -0.42 0.43
N LEU A 331 37.12 -1.75 0.47
CA LEU A 331 36.22 -2.55 1.29
C LEU A 331 36.95 -2.87 2.60
N LEU A 332 36.35 -2.50 3.72
CA LEU A 332 36.95 -2.58 5.04
C LEU A 332 36.18 -3.57 5.92
N ALA A 333 36.90 -4.24 6.82
CA ALA A 333 36.33 -5.07 7.88
C ALA A 333 36.86 -4.62 9.25
N GLY A 334 36.18 -5.03 10.31
CA GLY A 334 36.60 -4.76 11.68
C GLY A 334 35.95 -3.52 12.29
N LYS A 335 36.54 -3.00 13.37
CA LYS A 335 36.00 -1.84 14.07
C LYS A 335 36.39 -0.55 13.34
N PRO A 336 35.56 0.51 13.39
CA PRO A 336 35.89 1.80 12.76
C PRO A 336 37.24 2.40 13.21
N SER A 337 37.69 2.09 14.43
CA SER A 337 38.97 2.57 14.98
C SER A 337 40.21 1.89 14.37
N GLU A 338 40.08 0.65 13.91
CA GLU A 338 41.18 -0.17 13.35
C GLU A 338 40.65 -1.00 12.17
N PRO A 339 40.36 -0.36 11.04
CA PRO A 339 39.82 -1.04 9.87
C PRO A 339 40.89 -1.86 9.17
N THR A 340 40.57 -3.11 8.81
CA THR A 340 41.40 -3.94 7.93
C THR A 340 40.89 -3.82 6.50
N VAL A 341 41.78 -3.56 5.55
CA VAL A 341 41.42 -3.52 4.13
C VAL A 341 41.27 -4.94 3.61
N VAL A 342 40.05 -5.31 3.23
CA VAL A 342 39.72 -6.61 2.65
C VAL A 342 40.02 -6.63 1.15
N ALA A 343 39.59 -5.58 0.45
CA ALA A 343 39.81 -5.40 -0.97
C ALA A 343 39.93 -3.90 -1.28
N SER A 344 40.67 -3.54 -2.32
CA SER A 344 40.71 -2.15 -2.79
C SER A 344 41.04 -2.07 -4.27
N SER A 345 40.59 -1.00 -4.91
CA SER A 345 40.94 -0.67 -6.30
C SER A 345 41.03 0.84 -6.50
N GLU A 346 41.82 1.25 -7.48
CA GLU A 346 42.00 2.65 -7.87
C GLU A 346 41.16 2.95 -9.12
N ILE A 347 40.49 4.10 -9.11
CA ILE A 347 39.59 4.55 -10.18
C ILE A 347 40.10 5.88 -10.69
N THR A 348 40.40 5.95 -11.99
CA THR A 348 40.80 7.20 -12.64
C THR A 348 39.57 7.88 -13.23
N LEU A 349 39.28 9.11 -12.81
CA LEU A 349 38.21 9.94 -13.35
C LEU A 349 38.76 10.88 -14.42
N PRO A 350 38.37 10.72 -15.71
CA PRO A 350 38.86 11.59 -16.79
C PRO A 350 38.47 13.06 -16.58
N LYS A 351 37.27 13.29 -16.02
CA LYS A 351 36.75 14.61 -15.71
C LYS A 351 35.87 14.55 -14.47
N ILE A 352 36.08 15.49 -13.55
CA ILE A 352 35.25 15.63 -12.36
C ILE A 352 34.03 16.50 -12.65
N HIS A 353 32.89 16.06 -12.14
CA HIS A 353 31.65 16.81 -12.08
C HIS A 353 31.33 17.17 -10.63
N VAL A 354 31.12 18.47 -10.36
CA VAL A 354 30.89 18.96 -8.99
C VAL A 354 29.62 18.39 -8.37
N SER A 355 28.58 18.20 -9.19
CA SER A 355 27.27 17.74 -8.75
C SER A 355 27.23 16.23 -8.45
N LEU A 356 27.79 15.41 -9.35
CA LEU A 356 27.67 13.95 -9.30
C LEU A 356 28.74 13.30 -10.19
N ASN A 357 29.43 12.30 -9.66
CA ASN A 357 30.35 11.44 -10.39
C ASN A 357 29.89 10.00 -10.24
N THR A 358 30.09 9.20 -11.28
CA THR A 358 29.78 7.76 -11.27
C THR A 358 30.99 6.99 -11.76
N ALA A 359 31.30 5.88 -11.09
CA ALA A 359 32.33 4.94 -11.53
C ALA A 359 31.95 3.50 -11.17
N SER A 360 32.41 2.55 -11.98
CA SER A 360 32.20 1.13 -11.74
C SER A 360 33.54 0.41 -11.68
N VAL A 361 33.68 -0.51 -10.71
CA VAL A 361 34.92 -1.26 -10.49
C VAL A 361 34.61 -2.67 -10.00
N LYS A 362 35.52 -3.60 -10.29
CA LYS A 362 35.47 -4.97 -9.80
C LYS A 362 36.44 -5.12 -8.63
N LEU A 363 35.98 -5.65 -7.50
CA LEU A 363 36.81 -5.94 -6.32
C LEU A 363 36.83 -7.45 -6.08
N THR A 364 38.00 -8.02 -5.81
CA THR A 364 38.12 -9.44 -5.48
C THR A 364 37.69 -9.71 -4.05
N LEU A 365 36.77 -10.65 -3.87
CA LEU A 365 36.24 -11.06 -2.58
C LEU A 365 36.04 -12.59 -2.58
N PRO A 366 36.98 -13.34 -2.02
CA PRO A 366 36.92 -14.80 -1.99
C PRO A 366 35.63 -15.34 -1.33
N PRO A 367 35.16 -16.53 -1.71
CA PRO A 367 33.94 -17.16 -1.14
C PRO A 367 33.93 -17.21 0.39
N GLU A 368 35.09 -17.39 1.02
CA GLU A 368 35.24 -17.44 2.49
C GLU A 368 34.85 -16.13 3.19
N GLN A 369 34.95 -15.00 2.47
CA GLN A 369 34.68 -13.66 3.01
C GLN A 369 33.31 -13.12 2.60
N GLN A 370 32.62 -13.73 1.63
CA GLN A 370 31.26 -13.31 1.23
C GLN A 370 30.22 -13.33 2.35
N PRO A 371 30.23 -14.26 3.33
CA PRO A 371 29.31 -14.20 4.45
C PRO A 371 29.40 -12.89 5.27
N LEU A 372 30.51 -12.16 5.18
CA LEU A 372 30.67 -10.87 5.84
C LEU A 372 29.80 -9.77 5.20
N LEU A 373 29.46 -9.88 3.91
CA LEU A 373 28.50 -9.00 3.24
C LEU A 373 27.10 -9.17 3.83
N VAL A 374 26.65 -10.43 3.89
CA VAL A 374 25.31 -10.77 4.43
C VAL A 374 25.21 -10.39 5.90
N ALA A 375 26.27 -10.65 6.68
CA ALA A 375 26.30 -10.32 8.10
C ALA A 375 26.43 -8.82 8.41
N GLY A 376 26.50 -7.94 7.40
CA GLY A 376 26.62 -6.49 7.60
C GLY A 376 27.90 -6.06 8.33
N LYS A 377 29.00 -6.81 8.16
CA LYS A 377 30.28 -6.59 8.89
C LYS A 377 31.32 -5.81 8.09
N LEU A 378 30.98 -5.35 6.89
CA LEU A 378 31.86 -4.64 6.00
C LEU A 378 31.45 -3.17 5.88
N SER A 379 32.41 -2.29 5.62
CA SER A 379 32.16 -0.89 5.24
C SER A 379 32.84 -0.57 3.90
N MET A 380 32.23 0.32 3.13
CA MET A 380 32.79 0.85 1.90
C MET A 380 33.38 2.23 2.17
N ARG A 381 34.62 2.46 1.76
CA ARG A 381 35.31 3.75 1.88
C ARG A 381 35.83 4.22 0.53
N LEU A 382 35.55 5.47 0.19
CA LEU A 382 36.10 6.13 -0.97
C LEU A 382 36.99 7.29 -0.53
N THR A 383 38.26 7.25 -0.95
CA THR A 383 39.30 8.20 -0.52
C THR A 383 39.82 9.04 -1.68
N SER A 384 40.07 10.33 -1.40
CA SER A 384 40.68 11.30 -2.31
C SER A 384 42.13 10.93 -2.67
N PRO A 385 42.71 11.53 -3.74
CA PRO A 385 44.08 11.25 -4.16
C PRO A 385 45.14 11.60 -3.10
N ASP A 386 44.89 12.65 -2.31
CA ASP A 386 45.79 13.09 -1.24
C ASP A 386 45.70 12.23 0.04
N GLY A 387 44.78 11.27 0.09
CA GLY A 387 44.56 10.39 1.24
C GLY A 387 43.88 11.05 2.44
N ARG A 388 43.57 12.35 2.39
CA ARG A 388 43.09 13.12 3.55
C ARG A 388 41.58 13.17 3.68
N ARG A 389 40.86 13.06 2.57
CA ARG A 389 39.41 13.20 2.52
C ARG A 389 38.79 11.89 2.11
N HIS A 390 37.78 11.47 2.84
CA HIS A 390 37.06 10.26 2.51
C HIS A 390 35.59 10.35 2.91
N ILE A 391 34.81 9.48 2.29
CA ILE A 391 33.45 9.15 2.68
C ILE A 391 33.39 7.66 2.98
N GLU A 392 32.60 7.27 3.96
CA GLU A 392 32.48 5.87 4.39
C GLU A 392 31.05 5.53 4.81
N GLY A 393 30.63 4.29 4.58
CA GLY A 393 29.35 3.76 5.02
C GLY A 393 29.38 2.25 5.27
N PRO A 394 28.49 1.70 6.11
CA PRO A 394 28.34 0.27 6.25
C PRO A 394 27.78 -0.34 4.96
N VAL A 395 28.15 -1.59 4.67
CA VAL A 395 27.53 -2.40 3.62
C VAL A 395 26.33 -3.11 4.23
N ILE A 396 25.15 -2.84 3.70
CA ILE A 396 23.88 -3.44 4.12
C ILE A 396 23.19 -4.12 2.93
N VAL A 397 22.22 -4.98 3.20
CA VAL A 397 21.31 -5.44 2.14
C VAL A 397 20.57 -4.25 1.56
N ARG A 398 20.37 -4.23 0.24
CA ARG A 398 19.71 -3.13 -0.48
C ARG A 398 18.37 -2.77 0.21
N PRO A 399 18.25 -1.56 0.78
CA PRO A 399 17.01 -1.13 1.40
C PRO A 399 15.94 -0.94 0.33
N THR A 400 14.75 -1.52 0.54
CA THR A 400 13.66 -1.47 -0.43
C THR A 400 12.32 -1.25 0.26
N CYS A 401 11.49 -0.40 -0.34
CA CYS A 401 10.10 -0.19 0.10
C CYS A 401 9.16 -1.26 -0.46
N ASN A 402 9.67 -2.09 -1.37
CA ASN A 402 8.91 -3.13 -2.01
C ASN A 402 8.59 -4.22 -0.97
N ILE A 403 7.42 -4.82 -1.12
CA ILE A 403 7.05 -5.98 -0.32
C ILE A 403 7.35 -7.25 -1.12
N PHE A 404 7.75 -8.30 -0.43
CA PHE A 404 7.88 -9.63 -1.03
C PHE A 404 6.69 -10.44 -0.57
N GLN A 405 5.95 -11.05 -1.50
CA GLN A 405 4.78 -11.83 -1.15
C GLN A 405 4.52 -12.97 -2.12
N ALA A 406 3.74 -13.95 -1.66
CA ALA A 406 3.28 -15.07 -2.45
C ALA A 406 1.79 -15.32 -2.20
N VAL A 407 1.01 -15.47 -3.27
CA VAL A 407 -0.35 -16.02 -3.21
C VAL A 407 -0.21 -17.54 -3.18
N LEU A 408 -0.69 -18.18 -2.13
CA LEU A 408 -0.56 -19.61 -1.92
C LEU A 408 -1.81 -20.34 -2.37
N THR A 409 -1.64 -21.32 -3.25
CA THR A 409 -2.70 -22.18 -3.80
C THR A 409 -2.37 -23.64 -3.52
N ALA A 410 -3.39 -24.47 -3.33
CA ALA A 410 -3.28 -25.93 -3.30
C ALA A 410 -4.04 -26.54 -4.50
N GLU A 411 -3.90 -27.85 -4.70
CA GLU A 411 -4.78 -28.59 -5.63
C GLU A 411 -6.23 -28.67 -5.11
N THR A 412 -6.42 -28.48 -3.81
CA THR A 412 -7.72 -28.38 -3.14
C THR A 412 -8.17 -26.93 -3.06
N SER A 413 -9.37 -26.67 -2.50
CA SER A 413 -9.87 -25.31 -2.22
C SER A 413 -9.07 -24.57 -1.12
N ASN A 414 -7.97 -25.14 -0.63
CA ASN A 414 -7.12 -24.52 0.38
C ASN A 414 -6.32 -23.38 -0.25
N SER A 415 -6.21 -22.28 0.47
CA SER A 415 -5.60 -21.05 -0.03
C SER A 415 -4.95 -20.27 1.09
N GLY A 416 -4.01 -19.41 0.73
CA GLY A 416 -3.28 -18.60 1.69
C GLY A 416 -2.48 -17.50 1.03
N PHE A 417 -1.70 -16.81 1.84
CA PHE A 417 -0.69 -15.88 1.38
C PHE A 417 0.53 -15.92 2.31
N ALA A 418 1.66 -15.46 1.80
CA ALA A 418 2.84 -15.18 2.60
C ALA A 418 3.36 -13.78 2.27
N VAL A 419 3.84 -13.08 3.30
CA VAL A 419 4.54 -11.80 3.19
C VAL A 419 5.91 -11.98 3.83
N LEU A 420 6.95 -11.58 3.12
CA LEU A 420 8.35 -11.71 3.53
C LEU A 420 8.97 -10.32 3.65
N ASN A 421 9.86 -10.17 4.63
CA ASN A 421 10.62 -8.95 4.85
C ASN A 421 12.09 -9.28 5.11
N VAL A 422 12.97 -8.56 4.44
CA VAL A 422 14.42 -8.74 4.55
C VAL A 422 14.95 -7.81 5.64
N ASN A 423 15.60 -8.40 6.63
CA ASN A 423 16.19 -7.67 7.74
C ASN A 423 17.58 -7.14 7.37
N HIS A 424 18.07 -6.13 8.11
CA HIS A 424 19.39 -5.52 7.88
C HIS A 424 20.56 -6.51 8.04
N ASP A 425 20.36 -7.60 8.77
CA ASP A 425 21.33 -8.69 8.97
C ASP A 425 21.27 -9.79 7.90
N GLY A 426 20.48 -9.58 6.84
CA GLY A 426 20.30 -10.53 5.74
C GLY A 426 19.38 -11.72 6.05
N SER A 427 18.81 -11.79 7.26
CA SER A 427 17.76 -12.75 7.57
C SER A 427 16.44 -12.36 6.91
N ILE A 428 15.61 -13.36 6.57
CA ILE A 428 14.31 -13.13 5.93
C ILE A 428 13.22 -13.54 6.90
N SER A 429 12.51 -12.55 7.45
CA SER A 429 11.31 -12.78 8.25
C SER A 429 10.11 -13.03 7.35
N TYR A 430 9.17 -13.87 7.79
CA TYR A 430 7.94 -14.15 7.07
C TYR A 430 6.73 -14.17 8.00
N GLN A 431 5.59 -13.82 7.42
CA GLN A 431 4.26 -14.01 7.98
C GLN A 431 3.42 -14.71 6.92
N ALA A 432 2.78 -15.81 7.26
CA ALA A 432 1.92 -16.53 6.33
C ALA A 432 0.58 -16.86 6.97
N TYR A 433 -0.46 -16.78 6.15
CA TYR A 433 -1.82 -17.16 6.49
C TYR A 433 -2.22 -18.35 5.61
N ALA A 434 -2.70 -19.42 6.24
CA ALA A 434 -3.08 -20.65 5.55
C ALA A 434 -4.49 -21.08 5.96
N SER A 435 -5.45 -20.87 5.05
CA SER A 435 -6.85 -21.26 5.20
C SER A 435 -7.07 -22.71 4.74
N GLY A 436 -7.96 -23.43 5.43
CA GLY A 436 -8.32 -24.81 5.08
C GLY A 436 -7.31 -25.88 5.50
N MET A 437 -6.23 -25.51 6.20
CA MET A 437 -5.33 -26.47 6.85
C MET A 437 -5.88 -26.84 8.23
N ASN A 438 -6.13 -28.13 8.46
CA ASN A 438 -6.69 -28.64 9.73
C ASN A 438 -5.60 -29.03 10.73
N SER A 439 -4.37 -29.24 10.27
CA SER A 439 -3.20 -29.53 11.07
C SER A 439 -2.21 -28.38 11.01
N ALA A 440 -1.45 -28.18 12.09
CA ALA A 440 -0.41 -27.17 12.12
C ALA A 440 0.65 -27.45 11.02
N PRO A 441 1.17 -26.42 10.33
CA PRO A 441 2.28 -26.58 9.41
C PRO A 441 3.50 -27.08 10.18
N MET A 442 4.13 -28.13 9.64
CA MET A 442 5.35 -28.68 10.21
C MET A 442 6.58 -27.97 9.66
N VAL A 443 6.54 -27.54 8.39
CA VAL A 443 7.70 -26.96 7.72
C VAL A 443 7.27 -25.85 6.77
N VAL A 444 7.98 -24.74 6.81
CA VAL A 444 7.90 -23.67 5.82
C VAL A 444 9.22 -23.62 5.06
N VAL A 445 9.16 -23.56 3.73
CA VAL A 445 10.34 -23.72 2.85
C VAL A 445 10.37 -22.63 1.79
N LEU A 446 11.57 -22.13 1.50
CA LEU A 446 11.89 -21.38 0.28
C LEU A 446 12.64 -22.29 -0.66
N GLU A 447 12.13 -22.43 -1.88
CA GLU A 447 12.70 -23.27 -2.93
C GLU A 447 12.95 -22.45 -4.19
N THR A 448 13.85 -22.93 -5.04
CA THR A 448 14.06 -22.41 -6.39
C THR A 448 14.06 -23.57 -7.38
N ASP A 449 13.51 -23.32 -8.57
CA ASP A 449 13.56 -24.26 -9.68
C ASP A 449 14.90 -24.03 -10.41
N SER A 450 15.85 -24.96 -10.31
CA SER A 450 17.15 -24.83 -11.01
C SER A 450 16.94 -25.01 -12.52
N PRO A 451 17.15 -23.97 -13.36
CA PRO A 451 16.94 -24.10 -14.80
C PRO A 451 17.96 -25.04 -15.47
N ALA A 452 19.12 -25.24 -14.83
CA ALA A 452 20.21 -26.04 -15.38
C ALA A 452 19.92 -27.55 -15.36
N ASP A 453 19.23 -28.02 -14.32
CA ASP A 453 19.08 -29.45 -14.03
C ASP A 453 17.61 -29.89 -13.82
N ASN A 454 16.64 -28.97 -13.93
CA ASN A 454 15.22 -29.20 -13.57
C ASN A 454 15.01 -29.75 -12.14
N GLU A 455 15.97 -29.53 -11.25
CA GLU A 455 15.89 -29.92 -9.85
C GLU A 455 15.39 -28.78 -8.98
N VAL A 456 14.47 -29.10 -8.08
CA VAL A 456 14.00 -28.19 -7.03
C VAL A 456 15.03 -28.17 -5.91
N ARG A 457 15.58 -27.00 -5.59
CA ARG A 457 16.54 -26.83 -4.50
C ARG A 457 15.93 -26.07 -3.35
N THR A 458 15.98 -26.66 -2.16
CA THR A 458 15.63 -25.98 -0.91
C THR A 458 16.71 -24.98 -0.55
N MET A 459 16.33 -23.71 -0.52
CA MET A 459 17.22 -22.59 -0.23
C MET A 459 17.22 -22.22 1.25
N ALA A 460 16.05 -22.28 1.89
CA ALA A 460 15.90 -22.08 3.32
C ALA A 460 14.68 -22.84 3.86
N ALA A 461 14.74 -23.26 5.13
CA ALA A 461 13.64 -23.96 5.79
C ALA A 461 13.48 -23.48 7.24
N SER A 462 12.24 -23.48 7.71
CA SER A 462 11.83 -23.18 9.07
C SER A 462 10.97 -24.33 9.57
N TYR A 463 11.43 -25.03 10.62
CA TYR A 463 10.80 -26.24 11.15
C TYR A 463 9.98 -25.92 12.40
N ASN A 464 8.80 -26.52 12.50
CA ASN A 464 7.82 -26.36 13.57
C ASN A 464 7.52 -24.88 13.89
N PRO A 465 7.16 -24.06 12.90
CA PRO A 465 6.87 -22.66 13.16
C PRO A 465 5.58 -22.55 14.00
N PRO A 466 5.49 -21.56 14.90
CA PRO A 466 4.28 -21.36 15.68
C PRO A 466 3.09 -21.15 14.75
N PHE A 467 2.00 -21.87 15.02
CA PHE A 467 0.76 -21.76 14.25
C PHE A 467 -0.41 -21.50 15.19
N ALA A 468 -1.04 -20.34 15.06
CA ALA A 468 -2.19 -19.95 15.84
C ALA A 468 -3.22 -19.30 14.93
N TYR A 469 -4.47 -19.78 14.98
CA TYR A 469 -5.59 -19.21 14.22
C TYR A 469 -5.29 -18.99 12.73
N HIS A 470 -4.72 -20.01 12.05
CA HIS A 470 -4.33 -19.99 10.64
C HIS A 470 -3.11 -19.12 10.28
N TRP A 471 -2.50 -18.46 11.25
CA TRP A 471 -1.30 -17.64 11.08
C TRP A 471 -0.04 -18.36 11.52
N THR A 472 1.03 -18.16 10.77
CA THR A 472 2.40 -18.50 11.16
C THR A 472 3.36 -17.36 10.91
N ASN A 473 4.34 -17.22 11.79
CA ASN A 473 5.45 -16.29 11.64
C ASN A 473 6.77 -16.98 11.96
N GLY A 474 7.83 -16.57 11.27
CA GLY A 474 9.16 -17.12 11.48
C GLY A 474 10.23 -16.34 10.74
N THR A 475 11.48 -16.81 10.86
CA THR A 475 12.63 -16.17 10.25
C THR A 475 13.57 -17.22 9.67
N PHE A 476 13.98 -17.03 8.42
CA PHE A 476 15.08 -17.76 7.80
C PHE A 476 16.40 -17.10 8.18
N THR A 477 17.15 -17.73 9.10
CA THR A 477 18.39 -17.17 9.68
C THR A 477 19.65 -17.42 8.86
N ARG A 478 19.59 -18.25 7.82
CA ARG A 478 20.72 -18.59 6.94
C ARG A 478 20.51 -18.07 5.52
N GLY A 479 20.32 -16.76 5.37
CA GLY A 479 20.36 -16.13 4.05
C GLY A 479 21.77 -16.23 3.47
N THR A 480 21.93 -16.72 2.24
CA THR A 480 23.15 -16.52 1.45
C THR A 480 22.96 -15.33 0.52
N SER A 481 24.05 -14.77 -0.03
CA SER A 481 23.97 -13.76 -1.09
C SER A 481 23.08 -14.22 -2.24
N GLN A 482 23.14 -15.51 -2.59
CA GLN A 482 22.31 -16.14 -3.61
C GLN A 482 20.81 -16.13 -3.26
N VAL A 483 20.42 -16.39 -2.01
CA VAL A 483 19.00 -16.34 -1.60
C VAL A 483 18.45 -14.92 -1.74
N LEU A 484 19.24 -13.91 -1.33
CA LEU A 484 18.85 -12.50 -1.45
C LEU A 484 18.76 -12.06 -2.92
N GLU A 485 19.68 -12.52 -3.77
CA GLU A 485 19.63 -12.28 -5.20
C GLU A 485 18.36 -12.89 -5.83
N MET A 486 18.08 -14.17 -5.57
CA MET A 486 16.89 -14.85 -6.10
C MET A 486 15.57 -14.27 -5.56
N LEU A 487 15.58 -13.72 -4.35
CA LEU A 487 14.44 -12.99 -3.82
C LEU A 487 14.18 -11.68 -4.59
N LEU A 488 15.25 -10.99 -5.01
CA LEU A 488 15.18 -9.76 -5.81
C LEU A 488 14.89 -10.00 -7.29
N THR A 489 15.13 -11.22 -7.80
CA THR A 489 14.84 -11.62 -9.20
C THR A 489 13.55 -12.43 -9.36
N ASP A 490 12.73 -12.56 -8.32
CA ASP A 490 11.46 -13.32 -8.31
C ASP A 490 11.61 -14.84 -8.59
N ASP A 491 12.77 -15.41 -8.26
CA ASP A 491 13.14 -16.82 -8.53
C ASP A 491 12.94 -17.76 -7.34
N LEU A 492 12.15 -17.34 -6.34
CA LEU A 492 11.84 -18.13 -5.16
C LEU A 492 10.36 -18.56 -5.12
N THR A 493 10.12 -19.77 -4.62
CA THR A 493 8.78 -20.30 -4.31
C THR A 493 8.67 -20.53 -2.81
N PHE A 494 7.58 -20.04 -2.21
CA PHE A 494 7.25 -20.25 -0.81
C PHE A 494 6.29 -21.43 -0.68
N LYS A 495 6.60 -22.35 0.25
CA LYS A 495 5.79 -23.53 0.54
C LYS A 495 5.48 -23.66 2.01
N VAL A 496 4.25 -24.09 2.29
CA VAL A 496 3.77 -24.47 3.62
C VAL A 496 3.36 -25.94 3.59
N LEU A 497 4.01 -26.76 4.41
CA LEU A 497 3.82 -28.21 4.46
C LEU A 497 3.21 -28.62 5.81
N SER A 498 2.24 -29.54 5.79
CA SER A 498 1.64 -30.14 7.00
C SER A 498 1.49 -31.65 6.86
N GLU A 499 1.38 -32.34 7.99
CA GLU A 499 1.36 -33.80 8.06
C GLU A 499 0.10 -34.37 7.39
N GLY A 500 0.27 -35.16 6.33
CA GLY A 500 -0.84 -35.85 5.65
C GLY A 500 -1.85 -34.95 4.93
N GLN A 501 -1.56 -33.66 4.72
CA GLN A 501 -2.43 -32.71 4.00
C GLN A 501 -1.77 -32.15 2.72
N SER A 502 -2.60 -31.51 1.88
CA SER A 502 -2.21 -30.78 0.67
C SER A 502 -1.18 -29.69 0.96
N GLU A 503 -0.14 -29.58 0.14
CA GLU A 503 0.82 -28.48 0.18
C GLU A 503 0.19 -27.16 -0.30
N LEU A 504 0.54 -26.05 0.35
CA LEU A 504 0.27 -24.71 -0.15
C LEU A 504 1.56 -24.16 -0.76
N ARG A 505 1.48 -23.69 -2.00
CA ARG A 505 2.64 -23.16 -2.72
C ARG A 505 2.31 -21.88 -3.47
N GLY A 506 3.30 -20.99 -3.59
CA GLY A 506 3.19 -19.77 -4.38
C GLY A 506 4.55 -19.17 -4.71
N ARG A 507 4.68 -18.59 -5.90
CA ARG A 507 5.90 -17.85 -6.26
C ARG A 507 5.99 -16.57 -5.44
N VAL A 508 7.17 -16.32 -4.88
CA VAL A 508 7.49 -15.06 -4.21
C VAL A 508 7.78 -14.04 -5.28
N LYS A 509 7.03 -12.94 -5.26
CA LYS A 509 7.21 -11.81 -6.17
C LYS A 509 7.46 -10.55 -5.37
N GLN A 510 8.41 -9.75 -5.84
CA GLN A 510 8.65 -8.40 -5.38
C GLN A 510 7.57 -7.48 -5.96
N ARG A 511 6.84 -6.79 -5.09
CA ARG A 511 5.82 -5.80 -5.48
C ARG A 511 6.27 -4.40 -5.10
N LEU A 512 6.23 -3.50 -6.08
CA LEU A 512 6.60 -2.11 -5.89
C LEU A 512 5.70 -1.46 -4.84
N TYR A 513 6.29 -0.64 -3.98
CA TYR A 513 5.54 0.03 -2.91
C TYR A 513 4.30 0.75 -3.44
N SER A 514 3.19 0.57 -2.77
CA SER A 514 1.92 1.24 -3.01
C SER A 514 1.36 1.78 -1.70
N ASP A 515 0.60 2.87 -1.75
CA ASP A 515 -0.13 3.36 -0.58
C ASP A 515 -1.13 2.32 -0.06
N ALA A 516 -1.57 1.36 -0.89
CA ALA A 516 -2.38 0.22 -0.47
C ALA A 516 -1.71 -0.64 0.64
N PHE A 517 -0.38 -0.68 0.68
CA PHE A 517 0.40 -1.46 1.66
C PHE A 517 0.50 -0.78 3.04
N LEU A 518 -0.17 0.36 3.23
CA LEU A 518 -0.32 0.98 4.55
C LEU A 518 -1.27 0.18 5.48
N SER A 519 -2.00 -0.81 4.97
CA SER A 519 -2.80 -1.71 5.82
C SER A 519 -1.94 -2.68 6.63
N GLU A 520 -2.44 -3.07 7.80
CA GLU A 520 -1.71 -3.96 8.72
C GLU A 520 -1.61 -5.40 8.22
N ALA A 521 -2.61 -5.86 7.47
CA ALA A 521 -2.64 -7.20 6.89
C ALA A 521 -3.43 -7.19 5.58
N PRO A 522 -3.10 -8.08 4.63
CA PRO A 522 -3.86 -8.24 3.41
C PRO A 522 -5.12 -9.10 3.65
N VAL A 523 -6.10 -8.91 2.79
CA VAL A 523 -7.32 -9.71 2.70
C VAL A 523 -7.06 -10.91 1.80
N LEU A 524 -7.30 -12.13 2.31
CA LEU A 524 -7.32 -13.34 1.49
C LEU A 524 -8.60 -13.37 0.63
N LEU A 525 -8.45 -13.56 -0.67
CA LEU A 525 -9.52 -13.82 -1.62
C LEU A 525 -9.60 -15.34 -1.84
N MET A 526 -10.64 -15.96 -1.32
CA MET A 526 -10.83 -17.41 -1.37
C MET A 526 -11.84 -17.80 -2.44
N SER A 527 -11.66 -18.97 -3.06
CA SER A 527 -12.66 -19.56 -3.93
C SER A 527 -13.92 -19.97 -3.14
N GLU A 528 -15.10 -19.58 -3.63
CA GLU A 528 -16.40 -20.06 -3.10
C GLU A 528 -16.83 -21.41 -3.72
N GLY A 529 -16.05 -21.96 -4.67
CA GLY A 529 -16.31 -23.24 -5.36
C GLY A 529 -15.11 -24.18 -5.37
N ASN A 530 -15.15 -25.21 -6.23
CA ASN A 530 -14.08 -26.21 -6.41
C ASN A 530 -12.87 -25.68 -7.21
N SER A 531 -12.60 -24.37 -7.18
CA SER A 531 -11.43 -23.78 -7.82
C SER A 531 -10.24 -23.78 -6.86
N SER A 532 -9.05 -24.04 -7.41
CA SER A 532 -7.76 -23.87 -6.72
C SER A 532 -7.26 -22.42 -6.74
N ALA A 533 -8.02 -21.53 -7.40
CA ALA A 533 -7.66 -20.13 -7.47
C ALA A 533 -7.71 -19.45 -6.11
N ALA A 534 -6.78 -18.53 -5.90
CA ALA A 534 -6.71 -17.70 -4.71
C ALA A 534 -6.24 -16.29 -5.07
N GLY A 535 -6.44 -15.36 -4.15
CA GLY A 535 -5.88 -14.03 -4.29
C GLY A 535 -5.57 -13.38 -2.96
N GLN A 536 -4.87 -12.26 -3.04
CA GLN A 536 -4.42 -11.45 -1.92
C GLN A 536 -4.68 -9.99 -2.28
N ALA A 537 -5.30 -9.24 -1.37
CA ALA A 537 -5.65 -7.86 -1.61
C ALA A 537 -5.19 -6.95 -0.46
N TRP A 538 -4.50 -5.86 -0.79
CA TRP A 538 -4.13 -4.79 0.11
C TRP A 538 -5.04 -3.60 -0.13
N LEU A 539 -5.51 -2.93 0.93
CA LEU A 539 -6.40 -1.78 0.83
C LEU A 539 -6.11 -0.74 1.91
N SER A 540 -6.03 0.53 1.54
CA SER A 540 -5.88 1.62 2.50
C SER A 540 -6.67 2.86 2.08
N VAL A 541 -7.04 3.69 3.05
CA VAL A 541 -7.66 5.00 2.79
C VAL A 541 -6.71 6.10 3.24
N ASP A 542 -6.37 7.00 2.31
CA ASP A 542 -5.46 8.11 2.61
C ASP A 542 -6.19 9.33 3.22
N LYS A 543 -5.43 10.33 3.66
CA LYS A 543 -5.97 11.58 4.25
C LYS A 543 -6.79 12.41 3.26
N ALA A 544 -6.63 12.18 1.95
CA ALA A 544 -7.44 12.79 0.91
C ALA A 544 -8.73 11.99 0.64
N CYS A 545 -9.00 10.96 1.45
CA CYS A 545 -10.16 10.09 1.38
C CYS A 545 -10.23 9.24 0.10
N ARG A 546 -9.07 8.89 -0.47
CA ARG A 546 -8.97 7.99 -1.61
C ARG A 546 -8.75 6.57 -1.14
N LEU A 547 -9.39 5.60 -1.80
CA LEU A 547 -9.21 4.18 -1.52
C LEU A 547 -8.16 3.62 -2.49
N HIS A 548 -6.99 3.28 -1.95
CA HIS A 548 -5.92 2.60 -2.67
C HIS A 548 -6.11 1.09 -2.54
N TYR A 549 -5.97 0.35 -3.64
CA TYR A 549 -6.05 -1.10 -3.60
C TYR A 549 -5.03 -1.75 -4.53
N SER A 550 -4.48 -2.88 -4.07
CA SER A 550 -3.59 -3.72 -4.85
C SER A 550 -4.00 -5.18 -4.67
N VAL A 551 -4.34 -5.85 -5.76
CA VAL A 551 -4.88 -7.21 -5.80
C VAL A 551 -3.98 -8.11 -6.63
N PHE A 552 -3.70 -9.28 -6.10
CA PHE A 552 -2.86 -10.30 -6.71
C PHE A 552 -3.64 -11.61 -6.74
N VAL A 553 -3.64 -12.29 -7.87
CA VAL A 553 -4.45 -13.49 -8.09
C VAL A 553 -3.59 -14.60 -8.70
N SER A 554 -3.89 -15.84 -8.34
CA SER A 554 -3.23 -17.04 -8.85
C SER A 554 -4.27 -18.10 -9.18
N GLY A 555 -4.02 -18.90 -10.21
CA GLY A 555 -4.91 -19.99 -10.62
C GLY A 555 -6.15 -19.57 -11.42
N LEU A 556 -6.24 -18.30 -11.86
CA LEU A 556 -7.32 -17.84 -12.75
C LEU A 556 -7.00 -18.14 -14.23
N GLU A 557 -8.03 -18.46 -15.00
CA GLU A 557 -7.92 -18.78 -16.42
C GLU A 557 -7.55 -17.53 -17.25
N PRO A 558 -6.38 -17.48 -17.92
CA PRO A 558 -5.91 -16.26 -18.61
C PRO A 558 -6.78 -15.82 -19.79
N SER A 559 -7.52 -16.75 -20.40
CA SER A 559 -8.39 -16.47 -21.55
C SER A 559 -9.68 -15.74 -21.17
N GLU A 560 -10.06 -15.76 -19.89
CA GLU A 560 -11.29 -15.18 -19.40
C GLU A 560 -11.15 -13.70 -19.00
N ARG A 561 -12.29 -13.00 -18.93
CA ARG A 561 -12.32 -11.59 -18.49
C ARG A 561 -12.62 -11.52 -17.00
N HIS A 562 -11.59 -11.21 -16.23
CA HIS A 562 -11.67 -11.02 -14.78
C HIS A 562 -11.92 -9.56 -14.41
N LEU A 563 -12.89 -9.32 -13.52
CA LEU A 563 -13.22 -8.01 -12.97
C LEU A 563 -13.07 -8.02 -11.46
N LEU A 564 -12.43 -6.98 -10.92
CA LEU A 564 -12.43 -6.68 -9.50
C LEU A 564 -13.63 -5.80 -9.17
N GLU A 565 -14.37 -6.17 -8.14
CA GLU A 565 -15.60 -5.51 -7.74
C GLU A 565 -15.68 -5.35 -6.23
N LEU A 566 -16.25 -4.22 -5.79
CA LEU A 566 -16.56 -3.96 -4.40
C LEU A 566 -18.04 -4.28 -4.16
N LEU A 567 -18.30 -5.23 -3.28
CA LEU A 567 -19.65 -5.57 -2.81
C LEU A 567 -19.84 -4.97 -1.42
N GLU A 568 -20.78 -4.07 -1.30
CA GLU A 568 -21.11 -3.39 -0.06
C GLU A 568 -22.50 -3.80 0.41
N ILE A 569 -22.58 -4.42 1.58
CA ILE A 569 -23.84 -4.89 2.13
C ILE A 569 -24.36 -3.82 3.08
N THR A 570 -25.57 -3.33 2.84
CA THR A 570 -26.24 -2.42 3.78
C THR A 570 -26.92 -3.26 4.85
N PRO A 571 -26.52 -3.15 6.14
CA PRO A 571 -27.28 -3.79 7.20
C PRO A 571 -28.66 -3.11 7.27
N ALA A 572 -29.71 -3.87 6.96
CA ALA A 572 -31.07 -3.37 7.07
C ALA A 572 -31.38 -3.17 8.56
N TYR A 573 -31.31 -1.93 9.04
CA TYR A 573 -31.90 -1.57 10.32
C TYR A 573 -33.42 -1.66 10.20
N ASN A 574 -34.00 -2.75 10.71
CA ASN A 574 -35.41 -2.97 11.09
C ASN A 574 -36.56 -2.61 10.11
N VAL A 575 -36.30 -2.16 8.87
CA VAL A 575 -37.37 -1.60 8.00
C VAL A 575 -37.56 -2.36 6.67
N MET A 576 -36.70 -3.30 6.29
CA MET A 576 -36.92 -4.14 5.10
C MET A 576 -36.44 -5.59 5.30
N GLN A 577 -37.22 -6.55 4.82
CA GLN A 577 -36.93 -8.00 4.91
C GLN A 577 -35.75 -8.47 4.01
N SER A 578 -35.15 -7.58 3.22
CA SER A 578 -34.03 -7.90 2.34
C SER A 578 -32.88 -6.91 2.56
N ALA A 579 -31.69 -7.42 2.85
CA ALA A 579 -30.46 -6.63 2.77
C ALA A 579 -30.29 -6.11 1.34
N ARG A 580 -30.02 -4.81 1.18
CA ARG A 580 -29.63 -4.23 -0.10
C ARG A 580 -28.12 -4.29 -0.19
N SER A 581 -27.60 -4.89 -1.25
CA SER A 581 -26.19 -4.82 -1.58
C SER A 581 -25.97 -3.91 -2.77
N VAL A 582 -24.91 -3.10 -2.70
CA VAL A 582 -24.41 -2.29 -3.80
C VAL A 582 -23.16 -2.98 -4.31
N GLN A 583 -23.16 -3.35 -5.58
CA GLN A 583 -21.99 -3.93 -6.22
C GLN A 583 -21.47 -2.97 -7.28
N ARG A 584 -20.18 -2.63 -7.18
CA ARG A 584 -19.51 -1.68 -8.06
C ARG A 584 -18.29 -2.32 -8.68
N VAL A 585 -18.16 -2.17 -10.00
CA VAL A 585 -16.94 -2.57 -10.72
C VAL A 585 -15.85 -1.57 -10.40
N LEU A 586 -14.73 -2.04 -9.88
CA LEU A 586 -13.56 -1.21 -9.65
C LEU A 586 -12.72 -1.13 -10.93
N GLN A 587 -12.20 -2.26 -11.38
CA GLN A 587 -11.31 -2.31 -12.55
C GLN A 587 -11.25 -3.72 -13.14
N ARG A 588 -10.85 -3.81 -14.41
CA ARG A 588 -10.53 -5.10 -15.06
C ARG A 588 -9.16 -5.59 -14.59
N ILE A 589 -9.07 -6.87 -14.19
CA ILE A 589 -7.79 -7.52 -13.91
C ILE A 589 -7.18 -7.97 -15.24
N SER A 590 -5.93 -7.60 -15.48
CA SER A 590 -5.17 -8.01 -16.66
C SER A 590 -3.88 -8.68 -16.20
N GLY A 591 -3.76 -10.00 -16.41
CA GLY A 591 -2.67 -10.80 -15.85
C GLY A 591 -3.00 -11.27 -14.42
N ASP A 592 -1.99 -11.29 -13.57
CA ASP A 592 -2.03 -11.80 -12.18
C ASP A 592 -2.01 -10.70 -11.11
N GLU A 593 -2.00 -9.43 -11.52
CA GLU A 593 -1.96 -8.26 -10.63
C GLU A 593 -2.88 -7.14 -11.12
N LEU A 594 -3.36 -6.34 -10.16
CA LEU A 594 -4.11 -5.12 -10.40
C LEU A 594 -3.83 -4.14 -9.26
N GLU A 595 -3.36 -2.93 -9.61
CA GLU A 595 -3.19 -1.82 -8.67
C GLU A 595 -3.91 -0.60 -9.24
N ASP A 596 -4.67 0.11 -8.39
CA ASP A 596 -5.32 1.36 -8.77
C ASP A 596 -5.76 2.15 -7.52
N THR A 597 -6.21 3.38 -7.76
CA THR A 597 -6.79 4.26 -6.74
C THR A 597 -8.20 4.65 -7.15
N LEU A 598 -9.15 4.49 -6.23
CA LEU A 598 -10.44 5.12 -6.32
C LEU A 598 -10.38 6.52 -5.71
N ASP A 599 -10.39 7.53 -6.57
CA ASP A 599 -10.15 8.93 -6.20
C ASP A 599 -11.29 9.59 -5.41
N GLU A 600 -12.55 9.21 -5.64
CA GLU A 600 -13.71 9.85 -5.00
C GLU A 600 -14.73 8.81 -4.49
N PRO A 601 -14.41 8.02 -3.45
CA PRO A 601 -15.40 7.14 -2.84
C PRO A 601 -16.49 7.96 -2.13
N SER A 602 -17.74 7.51 -2.26
CA SER A 602 -18.85 8.12 -1.53
C SER A 602 -18.66 8.01 -0.01
N ALA A 603 -19.23 8.96 0.74
CA ALA A 603 -19.20 8.91 2.21
C ALA A 603 -19.89 7.65 2.76
N ALA A 604 -20.90 7.14 2.05
CA ALA A 604 -21.57 5.88 2.39
C ALA A 604 -20.64 4.68 2.19
N THR A 605 -19.84 4.68 1.12
CA THR A 605 -18.85 3.64 0.87
C THR A 605 -17.77 3.62 1.95
N LEU A 606 -17.23 4.77 2.31
CA LEU A 606 -16.26 4.89 3.41
C LEU A 606 -16.87 4.38 4.73
N HIS A 607 -18.10 4.77 5.05
CA HIS A 607 -18.77 4.28 6.26
C HIS A 607 -18.94 2.74 6.27
N ARG A 608 -19.33 2.12 5.15
CA ARG A 608 -19.51 0.66 5.04
C ARG A 608 -18.19 -0.11 5.08
N LEU A 609 -17.12 0.48 4.54
CA LEU A 609 -15.76 -0.04 4.70
C LEU A 609 -15.34 -0.03 6.17
N SER A 610 -15.54 1.09 6.87
CA SER A 610 -15.24 1.19 8.30
C SER A 610 -16.08 0.23 9.15
N GLY A 611 -17.32 -0.04 8.75
CA GLY A 611 -18.24 -0.94 9.45
C GLY A 611 -18.03 -2.42 9.16
N GLY A 612 -17.00 -2.81 8.38
CA GLY A 612 -16.71 -4.19 8.04
C GLY A 612 -17.85 -4.88 7.28
N SER A 613 -18.65 -4.13 6.51
CA SER A 613 -19.79 -4.67 5.74
C SER A 613 -19.49 -4.73 4.24
N SER A 614 -18.21 -4.91 3.89
CA SER A 614 -17.72 -4.83 2.51
C SER A 614 -16.89 -6.05 2.15
N TYR A 615 -17.03 -6.50 0.90
CA TYR A 615 -16.30 -7.64 0.34
C TYR A 615 -15.65 -7.24 -0.98
N LEU A 616 -14.46 -7.77 -1.22
CA LEU A 616 -13.88 -7.79 -2.57
C LEU A 616 -14.32 -9.06 -3.28
N LEU A 617 -14.73 -8.90 -4.53
CA LEU A 617 -15.08 -9.99 -5.42
C LEU A 617 -14.19 -9.95 -6.67
N VAL A 618 -13.62 -11.09 -7.03
CA VAL A 618 -13.06 -11.31 -8.36
C VAL A 618 -14.06 -12.16 -9.13
N THR A 619 -14.57 -11.60 -10.22
CA THR A 619 -15.60 -12.26 -11.04
C THR A 619 -15.06 -12.55 -12.42
N SER A 620 -15.21 -13.78 -12.87
CA SER A 620 -14.90 -14.18 -14.23
C SER A 620 -16.15 -14.09 -15.11
N LYS A 621 -15.96 -13.59 -16.33
CA LYS A 621 -16.97 -13.63 -17.39
C LYS A 621 -16.55 -14.64 -18.44
N SER A 622 -17.13 -15.84 -18.36
CA SER A 622 -17.01 -16.89 -19.36
C SER A 622 -18.28 -16.92 -20.22
N GLY A 623 -18.17 -16.56 -21.50
CA GLY A 623 -19.31 -16.46 -22.41
C GLY A 623 -20.37 -15.43 -21.96
N LYS A 624 -21.62 -15.87 -21.78
CA LYS A 624 -22.74 -15.03 -21.31
C LYS A 624 -22.94 -15.04 -19.79
N SER A 625 -22.26 -15.93 -19.07
CA SER A 625 -22.39 -16.07 -17.61
C SER A 625 -21.27 -15.36 -16.88
N LYS A 626 -21.63 -14.65 -15.81
CA LYS A 626 -20.69 -14.07 -14.86
C LYS A 626 -20.68 -14.97 -13.61
N GLN A 627 -19.53 -15.52 -13.26
CA GLN A 627 -19.34 -16.33 -12.07
C GLN A 627 -18.41 -15.60 -11.09
N VAL A 628 -18.69 -15.73 -9.80
CA VAL A 628 -17.81 -15.22 -8.75
C VAL A 628 -16.75 -16.29 -8.52
N GLU A 629 -15.49 -15.96 -8.79
CA GLU A 629 -14.39 -16.89 -8.62
C GLU A 629 -13.80 -16.77 -7.23
N LEU A 630 -13.54 -15.54 -6.76
CA LEU A 630 -12.92 -15.29 -5.47
C LEU A 630 -13.70 -14.25 -4.66
N ARG A 631 -13.74 -14.46 -3.34
CA ARG A 631 -14.32 -13.52 -2.38
C ARG A 631 -13.41 -13.32 -1.18
N GLY A 632 -13.24 -12.08 -0.77
CA GLY A 632 -12.55 -11.72 0.47
C GLY A 632 -13.36 -10.73 1.30
N HIS A 633 -13.39 -10.94 2.62
CA HIS A 633 -14.07 -10.04 3.55
C HIS A 633 -13.11 -8.94 4.00
N ILE A 634 -13.52 -7.68 3.84
CA ILE A 634 -12.73 -6.53 4.29
C ILE A 634 -13.02 -6.32 5.78
N ARG A 635 -12.13 -6.83 6.63
CA ARG A 635 -12.15 -6.66 8.09
C ARG A 635 -11.12 -5.59 8.44
N ASP A 636 -11.50 -4.64 9.29
CA ASP A 636 -10.56 -3.72 9.96
C ASP A 636 -9.73 -2.79 9.04
N ILE A 637 -10.37 -2.19 8.02
CA ILE A 637 -9.75 -1.09 7.26
C ILE A 637 -9.79 0.21 8.08
N ARG A 638 -8.63 0.84 8.29
CA ARG A 638 -8.54 2.14 8.98
C ARG A 638 -8.95 3.26 8.04
N ILE A 639 -9.93 4.05 8.46
CA ILE A 639 -10.39 5.24 7.73
C ILE A 639 -10.04 6.47 8.55
N PRO A 640 -9.35 7.48 7.97
CA PRO A 640 -9.08 8.73 8.68
C PRO A 640 -10.37 9.42 9.15
N ASP A 641 -10.36 9.98 10.35
CA ASP A 641 -11.54 10.64 10.95
C ASP A 641 -12.12 11.75 10.07
N ASN A 642 -11.26 12.44 9.30
CA ASN A 642 -11.69 13.51 8.38
C ASN A 642 -12.46 13.00 7.14
N CYS A 643 -12.48 11.67 6.93
CA CYS A 643 -13.17 11.02 5.82
C CYS A 643 -14.51 10.41 6.25
N LEU A 644 -14.73 10.23 7.56
CA LEU A 644 -15.99 9.73 8.08
C LEU A 644 -17.00 10.88 8.24
N PRO A 645 -18.30 10.63 7.95
CA PRO A 645 -19.33 11.64 8.17
C PRO A 645 -19.43 11.98 9.66
N GLU A 646 -19.50 13.27 9.98
CA GLU A 646 -19.71 13.74 11.35
C GLU A 646 -21.15 13.38 11.77
N LEU A 647 -21.33 12.32 12.55
CA LEU A 647 -22.62 12.05 13.18
C LEU A 647 -22.92 13.22 14.11
N ALA A 648 -23.84 14.09 13.71
CA ALA A 648 -24.32 15.18 14.53
C ALA A 648 -24.68 14.62 15.92
N LYS A 649 -23.94 15.06 16.95
CA LYS A 649 -24.29 14.86 18.35
C LYS A 649 -25.57 15.63 18.64
N SER A 650 -26.69 15.13 18.15
CA SER A 650 -28.00 15.65 18.52
C SER A 650 -28.33 15.11 19.90
N GLY A 651 -27.80 15.80 20.91
CA GLY A 651 -28.37 15.77 22.24
C GLY A 651 -29.74 16.43 22.18
N VAL A 652 -30.79 15.66 21.88
CA VAL A 652 -32.17 16.05 22.17
C VAL A 652 -32.90 14.82 22.68
N ASN A 653 -33.20 14.83 23.98
CA ASN A 653 -34.16 13.95 24.60
C ASN A 653 -35.49 14.04 23.86
N GLY A 654 -35.95 12.95 23.24
CA GLY A 654 -37.26 12.91 22.61
C GLY A 654 -37.42 11.72 21.69
N ALA A 655 -38.24 10.77 22.11
CA ALA A 655 -38.60 9.57 21.36
C ALA A 655 -39.13 9.91 19.95
N SER A 656 -38.37 9.53 18.93
CA SER A 656 -38.81 9.35 17.53
C SER A 656 -37.65 8.71 16.77
N GLY A 657 -37.75 7.39 16.54
CA GLY A 657 -36.70 6.56 15.95
C GLY A 657 -36.56 6.71 14.44
N ASN A 658 -36.09 7.87 13.98
CA ASN A 658 -35.55 8.07 12.64
C ASN A 658 -34.25 8.88 12.73
N THR A 659 -33.14 8.23 13.06
CA THR A 659 -31.79 8.78 12.84
C THR A 659 -31.47 8.72 11.35
N ALA A 660 -32.07 9.63 10.58
CA ALA A 660 -31.60 9.94 9.24
C ALA A 660 -30.26 10.67 9.39
N VAL A 661 -29.17 9.96 9.13
CA VAL A 661 -27.84 10.57 9.01
C VAL A 661 -27.88 11.51 7.79
N PRO A 662 -27.63 12.82 7.95
CA PRO A 662 -27.60 13.75 6.82
C PRO A 662 -26.51 13.32 5.83
N GLY A 663 -26.90 12.88 4.63
CA GLY A 663 -25.98 12.37 3.59
C GLY A 663 -26.38 11.02 2.98
N PHE A 664 -27.29 10.27 3.62
CA PHE A 664 -27.79 8.98 3.08
C PHE A 664 -29.03 9.11 2.17
N SER A 665 -29.57 10.32 1.96
CA SER A 665 -30.85 10.53 1.28
C SER A 665 -30.77 10.61 -0.25
N SER A 666 -29.58 10.55 -0.87
CA SER A 666 -29.43 10.64 -2.33
C SER A 666 -29.37 9.29 -3.07
N ASP A 667 -29.13 8.17 -2.40
CA ASP A 667 -29.04 6.85 -3.06
C ASP A 667 -30.40 6.33 -3.59
N ALA A 668 -31.51 7.03 -3.30
CA ALA A 668 -32.84 6.67 -3.78
C ALA A 668 -33.41 7.63 -4.84
N GLY A 669 -32.72 8.73 -5.17
CA GLY A 669 -33.29 9.74 -6.06
C GLY A 669 -32.28 10.71 -6.68
N GLY A 670 -31.77 10.34 -7.85
CA GLY A 670 -31.20 11.27 -8.83
C GLY A 670 -29.70 11.52 -8.70
N GLY A 671 -28.90 10.73 -9.41
CA GLY A 671 -27.46 10.96 -9.62
C GLY A 671 -26.57 9.84 -9.12
N GLY A 672 -26.91 8.56 -9.36
CA GLY A 672 -26.00 7.46 -9.07
C GLY A 672 -24.74 7.54 -9.93
N GLU A 673 -23.59 7.18 -9.37
CA GLU A 673 -22.37 6.95 -10.14
C GLU A 673 -22.64 5.87 -11.20
N ASN A 674 -22.11 6.03 -12.42
CA ASN A 674 -22.50 5.28 -13.62
C ASN A 674 -22.23 3.75 -13.60
N ASN A 675 -21.87 3.14 -12.47
CA ASN A 675 -21.43 1.74 -12.34
C ASN A 675 -22.03 0.97 -11.14
N GLU A 676 -23.04 1.49 -10.45
CA GLU A 676 -23.65 0.83 -9.30
C GLU A 676 -24.79 -0.13 -9.70
N ILE A 677 -24.72 -1.38 -9.23
CA ILE A 677 -25.80 -2.36 -9.36
C ILE A 677 -26.37 -2.66 -7.98
N TYR A 678 -27.61 -2.27 -7.75
CA TYR A 678 -28.37 -2.65 -6.55
C TYR A 678 -28.81 -4.12 -6.69
N ARG A 679 -28.22 -5.00 -5.89
CA ARG A 679 -28.68 -6.38 -5.74
C ARG A 679 -29.59 -6.48 -4.52
N ILE A 680 -30.80 -6.97 -4.77
CA ILE A 680 -31.63 -7.53 -3.72
C ILE A 680 -31.16 -8.97 -3.59
N GLU A 681 -30.33 -9.27 -2.59
CA GLU A 681 -30.10 -10.66 -2.26
C GLU A 681 -31.41 -11.24 -1.73
N SER A 682 -32.07 -12.08 -2.53
CA SER A 682 -33.14 -12.96 -2.05
C SER A 682 -32.52 -14.06 -1.19
N ASN A 683 -31.87 -13.69 -0.10
CA ASN A 683 -31.09 -14.59 0.72
C ASN A 683 -31.74 -14.75 2.09
N HIS A 684 -32.08 -15.99 2.39
CA HIS A 684 -32.46 -16.49 3.70
C HIS A 684 -31.29 -16.47 4.73
N LYS A 685 -30.28 -15.61 4.52
CA LYS A 685 -29.10 -15.46 5.36
C LYS A 685 -29.39 -14.47 6.50
N CYS A 686 -28.78 -14.69 7.66
CA CYS A 686 -28.99 -13.89 8.85
C CYS A 686 -27.71 -13.18 9.24
N TYR A 687 -27.84 -11.95 9.71
CA TYR A 687 -26.72 -11.17 10.22
C TYR A 687 -26.75 -11.16 11.76
N TYR A 688 -25.62 -11.44 12.38
CA TYR A 688 -25.45 -11.35 13.82
C TYR A 688 -24.03 -10.94 14.16
N ASP A 689 -23.89 -9.81 14.86
CA ASP A 689 -22.63 -9.34 15.45
C ASP A 689 -21.43 -9.29 14.47
N GLY A 690 -21.61 -8.63 13.32
CA GLY A 690 -20.55 -8.50 12.31
C GLY A 690 -20.45 -9.65 11.32
N GLU A 691 -21.15 -10.76 11.55
CA GLU A 691 -21.02 -11.98 10.74
C GLU A 691 -22.33 -12.35 10.02
N VAL A 692 -22.19 -12.93 8.81
CA VAL A 692 -23.30 -13.42 8.00
C VAL A 692 -23.36 -14.93 8.11
N PHE A 693 -24.53 -15.44 8.51
CA PHE A 693 -24.82 -16.84 8.71
C PHE A 693 -25.78 -17.35 7.64
N ASP A 694 -25.51 -18.53 7.08
CA ASP A 694 -26.38 -19.17 6.11
C ASP A 694 -27.70 -19.67 6.73
N ASP A 695 -28.72 -19.86 5.89
CA ASP A 695 -30.01 -20.41 6.35
C ASP A 695 -29.81 -21.80 6.99
N GLY A 696 -30.33 -21.99 8.20
CA GLY A 696 -30.15 -23.20 8.99
C GLY A 696 -28.90 -23.23 9.90
N ALA A 697 -27.99 -22.25 9.79
CA ALA A 697 -26.81 -22.18 10.66
C ALA A 697 -27.20 -21.94 12.13
N GLN A 698 -26.45 -22.52 13.07
CA GLN A 698 -26.62 -22.35 14.52
C GLN A 698 -25.29 -22.01 15.19
N TRP A 699 -25.29 -21.05 16.11
CA TRP A 699 -24.08 -20.58 16.81
C TRP A 699 -24.41 -20.08 18.22
N THR A 700 -23.39 -19.88 19.04
CA THR A 700 -23.53 -19.31 20.39
C THR A 700 -23.49 -17.78 20.35
N ALA A 701 -24.34 -17.12 21.14
CA ALA A 701 -24.35 -15.66 21.25
C ALA A 701 -23.07 -15.14 21.93
N ARG A 702 -22.37 -14.20 21.29
CA ARG A 702 -21.11 -13.60 21.80
C ARG A 702 -21.27 -12.74 23.07
N HIS A 703 -22.45 -12.16 23.27
CA HIS A 703 -22.73 -11.25 24.39
C HIS A 703 -23.77 -11.79 25.39
N GLU A 704 -24.32 -12.97 25.14
CA GLU A 704 -25.33 -13.59 25.99
C GLU A 704 -24.94 -15.04 26.32
N ALA A 705 -24.49 -15.25 27.56
CA ALA A 705 -24.16 -16.58 28.03
C ALA A 705 -25.39 -17.50 27.98
N CYS A 706 -25.20 -18.72 27.48
CA CYS A 706 -26.24 -19.74 27.35
C CYS A 706 -27.39 -19.39 26.37
N VAL A 707 -27.17 -18.52 25.37
CA VAL A 707 -28.12 -18.30 24.27
C VAL A 707 -27.60 -18.91 22.96
N MET A 708 -28.43 -19.73 22.31
CA MET A 708 -28.16 -20.28 20.99
C MET A 708 -28.88 -19.46 19.93
N CYS A 709 -28.13 -18.95 18.97
CA CYS A 709 -28.61 -18.28 17.78
C CYS A 709 -28.83 -19.31 16.67
N SER A 710 -29.87 -19.12 15.85
CA SER A 710 -30.04 -19.86 14.61
C SER A 710 -30.59 -18.96 13.51
N CYS A 711 -30.16 -19.20 12.27
CA CYS A 711 -30.71 -18.52 11.11
C CYS A 711 -31.85 -19.34 10.52
N GLN A 712 -33.04 -18.76 10.39
CA GLN A 712 -34.21 -19.41 9.79
C GLN A 712 -34.86 -18.48 8.77
N ARG A 713 -34.67 -18.77 7.49
CA ARG A 713 -35.22 -18.04 6.35
C ARG A 713 -34.92 -16.54 6.36
N GLY A 714 -33.72 -16.15 6.80
CA GLY A 714 -33.29 -14.76 6.94
C GLY A 714 -33.69 -14.11 8.27
N ARG A 715 -34.32 -14.87 9.16
CA ARG A 715 -34.67 -14.43 10.51
C ARG A 715 -33.71 -15.03 11.53
N LEU A 716 -33.07 -14.16 12.31
CA LEU A 716 -32.33 -14.54 13.49
C LEU A 716 -33.29 -15.03 14.58
N VAL A 717 -33.08 -16.25 15.08
CA VAL A 717 -33.84 -16.87 16.16
C VAL A 717 -32.91 -17.15 17.32
N LEU A 718 -33.10 -16.46 18.43
CA LEU A 718 -32.38 -16.65 19.69
C LEU A 718 -33.20 -17.56 20.61
N VAL A 719 -32.60 -18.64 21.09
CA VAL A 719 -33.23 -19.58 22.02
C VAL A 719 -32.41 -19.65 23.30
N ALA A 720 -33.00 -19.13 24.38
CA ALA A 720 -32.53 -19.41 25.73
C ALA A 720 -33.06 -20.78 26.19
N PRO A 721 -32.26 -21.63 26.85
CA PRO A 721 -32.72 -22.91 27.38
C PRO A 721 -33.80 -22.66 28.45
N ARG A 722 -35.00 -23.21 28.24
CA ARG A 722 -36.05 -23.21 29.27
C ARG A 722 -35.68 -24.17 30.39
N GLU A 723 -35.61 -23.70 31.63
CA GLU A 723 -35.59 -24.54 32.82
C GLU A 723 -36.85 -25.44 32.85
N ARG A 724 -36.66 -26.75 32.98
CA ARG A 724 -37.77 -27.68 33.27
C ARG A 724 -38.08 -27.62 34.77
N PRO A 725 -39.35 -27.50 35.20
CA PRO A 725 -39.67 -27.55 36.62
C PRO A 725 -39.44 -28.97 37.16
N LEU A 726 -38.64 -29.09 38.22
CA LEU A 726 -38.42 -30.34 38.93
C LEU A 726 -39.72 -30.82 39.59
N LEU A 727 -40.27 -31.95 39.13
CA LEU A 727 -41.36 -32.64 39.81
C LEU A 727 -40.86 -33.14 41.19
N LYS A 728 -41.42 -32.57 42.27
CA LYS A 728 -41.22 -33.06 43.64
C LYS A 728 -41.74 -34.49 43.79
N ARG A 729 -40.83 -35.44 43.99
CA ARG A 729 -41.13 -36.83 44.40
C ARG A 729 -41.75 -36.81 45.80
N ARG A 730 -42.99 -37.29 45.93
CA ARG A 730 -43.59 -37.69 47.22
C ARG A 730 -43.52 -39.21 47.33
N GLU A 731 -42.74 -39.70 48.29
CA GLU A 731 -42.74 -41.11 48.69
C GLU A 731 -44.01 -41.46 49.47
N ARG A 732 -44.65 -42.59 49.17
CA ARG A 732 -45.38 -43.41 50.17
C ARG A 732 -45.33 -44.89 49.79
N LYS A 733 -45.02 -45.70 50.79
CA LYS A 733 -44.75 -47.15 50.80
C LYS A 733 -46.03 -48.02 50.75
N ALA A 734 -45.81 -49.22 50.20
CA ALA A 734 -46.28 -50.55 50.64
C ALA A 734 -47.66 -51.13 50.21
N ARG A 735 -47.54 -52.37 49.68
CA ARG A 735 -48.26 -53.63 50.01
C ARG A 735 -49.24 -54.25 48.98
N LYS A 736 -48.78 -55.40 48.46
CA LYS A 736 -49.43 -56.73 48.36
C LYS A 736 -50.46 -57.08 47.25
N LYS A 737 -50.17 -58.25 46.63
CA LYS A 737 -51.02 -59.25 45.93
C LYS A 737 -51.62 -58.81 44.58
N GLY A 738 -51.71 -59.61 43.51
CA GLY A 738 -51.49 -61.04 43.23
C GLY A 738 -52.30 -61.40 41.95
N HIS A 739 -52.02 -62.58 41.35
CA HIS A 739 -52.75 -63.28 40.24
C HIS A 739 -52.50 -62.83 38.78
N LYS A 740 -51.89 -63.70 37.93
CA LYS A 740 -52.46 -64.76 37.02
C LYS A 740 -53.19 -64.14 35.81
N GLU A 741 -53.14 -64.58 34.54
CA GLU A 741 -52.71 -65.79 33.82
C GLU A 741 -52.70 -65.45 32.29
N LYS A 742 -52.04 -66.29 31.48
CA LYS A 742 -51.90 -66.37 29.99
C LYS A 742 -53.24 -66.66 29.24
N PRO A 743 -53.32 -66.91 27.90
CA PRO A 743 -52.51 -66.51 26.71
C PRO A 743 -53.33 -66.19 25.40
N GLU A 744 -52.61 -65.91 24.29
CA GLU A 744 -52.86 -66.34 22.89
C GLU A 744 -53.94 -65.65 21.99
N LYS A 745 -53.52 -64.92 20.93
CA LYS A 745 -53.47 -65.39 19.52
C LYS A 745 -53.17 -64.28 18.49
N LYS A 746 -52.44 -64.76 17.47
CA LYS A 746 -51.96 -64.22 16.17
C LYS A 746 -52.77 -63.11 15.49
N GLY A 747 -52.03 -62.19 14.85
CA GLY A 747 -52.50 -61.28 13.81
C GLY A 747 -51.34 -60.50 13.17
N GLU A 748 -50.78 -61.06 12.12
CA GLU A 748 -49.66 -60.53 11.33
C GLU A 748 -50.10 -59.34 10.46
N LYS A 749 -49.52 -58.15 10.69
CA LYS A 749 -49.43 -57.08 9.68
C LYS A 749 -48.10 -56.34 9.81
N ARG A 750 -47.26 -56.50 8.80
CA ARG A 750 -46.06 -55.68 8.51
C ARG A 750 -46.43 -54.20 8.56
N LYS A 751 -45.79 -53.43 9.44
CA LYS A 751 -45.74 -51.96 9.38
C LYS A 751 -44.30 -51.54 9.57
N VAL A 752 -43.76 -50.91 8.53
CA VAL A 752 -42.40 -50.35 8.45
C VAL A 752 -42.17 -49.41 9.63
N ARG A 753 -41.13 -49.71 10.41
CA ARG A 753 -40.67 -48.92 11.56
C ARG A 753 -40.01 -47.66 11.02
N LYS A 754 -40.64 -46.51 11.20
CA LYS A 754 -39.97 -45.20 11.12
C LYS A 754 -39.07 -45.10 12.34
N GLU A 755 -37.78 -45.36 12.18
CA GLU A 755 -36.77 -44.88 13.11
C GLU A 755 -36.81 -43.35 13.06
N ARG A 756 -37.30 -42.74 14.13
CA ARG A 756 -36.94 -41.36 14.46
C ARG A 756 -35.59 -41.45 15.12
N GLU A 757 -34.54 -41.06 14.41
CA GLU A 757 -33.27 -40.71 15.03
C GLU A 757 -33.53 -39.63 16.08
N ALA A 758 -33.32 -39.99 17.34
CA ALA A 758 -33.22 -39.03 18.42
C ALA A 758 -31.87 -38.33 18.25
N VAL A 759 -31.88 -37.10 17.72
CA VAL A 759 -30.71 -36.22 17.75
C VAL A 759 -30.39 -35.94 19.21
N TRP A 760 -29.23 -36.42 19.65
CA TRP A 760 -28.66 -36.12 20.95
C TRP A 760 -28.24 -34.65 20.97
N TYR A 761 -28.94 -33.82 21.75
CA TYR A 761 -28.43 -32.50 22.09
C TYR A 761 -27.30 -32.68 23.11
N VAL A 762 -26.07 -32.42 22.70
CA VAL A 762 -24.97 -32.16 23.65
C VAL A 762 -25.26 -30.80 24.26
N THR A 763 -25.78 -30.79 25.48
CA THR A 763 -25.91 -29.58 26.30
C THR A 763 -24.53 -29.17 26.79
N PRO A 764 -24.03 -27.95 26.54
CA PRO A 764 -22.92 -27.41 27.31
C PRO A 764 -23.41 -27.19 28.74
N SER A 765 -22.66 -27.68 29.73
CA SER A 765 -22.93 -27.43 31.14
C SER A 765 -22.78 -25.92 31.43
N CYS A 766 -23.89 -25.21 31.66
CA CYS A 766 -23.84 -23.86 32.23
C CYS A 766 -23.47 -23.97 33.72
N ALA A 767 -22.17 -23.90 34.04
CA ALA A 767 -21.68 -23.75 35.40
C ALA A 767 -21.56 -22.25 35.74
N LEU A 768 -22.25 -21.82 36.79
CA LEU A 768 -22.12 -20.47 37.35
C LEU A 768 -20.71 -20.27 37.94
N PRO A 769 -20.04 -19.12 37.73
CA PRO A 769 -18.86 -18.79 38.52
C PRO A 769 -19.31 -18.42 39.94
N PHE A 770 -18.90 -19.24 40.92
CA PHE A 770 -18.95 -18.86 42.33
C PHE A 770 -18.02 -17.67 42.55
N SER A 771 -18.59 -16.55 42.98
CA SER A 771 -17.87 -15.42 43.56
C SER A 771 -17.18 -15.85 44.85
N ALA A 772 -15.84 -15.76 44.91
CA ALA A 772 -15.09 -15.82 46.17
C ALA A 772 -15.06 -14.41 46.82
N PRO A 773 -15.21 -14.31 48.16
CA PRO A 773 -15.30 -13.02 48.85
C PRO A 773 -13.92 -12.38 49.06
N MET A 774 -13.92 -11.07 49.22
CA MET A 774 -12.79 -10.24 49.65
C MET A 774 -12.13 -10.79 50.92
N GLN A 775 -10.80 -10.94 50.88
CA GLN A 775 -9.86 -10.52 51.92
C GLN A 775 -8.48 -10.26 51.31
#